data_AF-A0A0N0ANT0-F1
#
_entry.id   AF-A0A0N0ANT0-F1
#
_cell.length_a   1.000
_cell.length_b   1.000
_cell.length_c   1.000
_cell.angle_alpha   90.00
_cell.angle_beta   90.00
_cell.angle_gamma   90.00
#
_symmetry.space_group_name_H-M   'P 1'
#
loop_
_entity.id
_entity.type
_entity.pdbx_description
1 polymer ?
#
loop_
_entity_poly.entity_id
_entity_poly.type
_entity_poly.pdbx_seq_one_letter_code
_entity_poly.pdbx_strand_id
1 'polypeptide(L)'
;MSGRSDLPPSRKNPFSPMAVARITDFDADPDAVDVAITTDATRQALAHLESYLDAPPARGGRDRTGTVVAVLGDYGTGKTHLAVRLVRHARQALADPTHALYLDATAESFIELYRRFMQKLGREGVRAQVSEYYADIVADSLQSSGLTSDMLEWLGSRQLEPQEVVERLGLMESALLRKVQDTLREVTNNKDFGTALTLLLRPGFEHSVWSWLLGGAPDQVLVERGIDTPIDTEVAALEAMGVFALLFGGRQRRFVLAIDELDKIFSADSRPHARTMAAFQTLLQVFAKAGACLVLCGLPDFKSVLPQAVRQRIPYTVVMSGLSQGEVREFVELAQEQVFGTRQLAPFTVDTTRYLRDIARGNARNVIRLCHRVFRMADDLSRTPGHEFTVTEDMVRQAARDLFGSLSSDDIDGVVRRLLDANGLDYLHRHLLGVAEDSLADFWVTFPEHATGCAVLITRSLLENADLGVVRRRISAVREAEPDAELILLVNGVVADGVAIQLRELLGREPLVYVDRTFADDFKALVTATGRRLSGDADPLSALRWQMGQLSKQQSSIYGFIEHLVEHMDGVRASSDRQLGAIQRQLGALAAGTPGRPAEASASRLPGEVERLFRDAVDALEDLTQVDVMFEEAFDHAPTATQEAVHRRLRTPEFTQAAAQAVFMQKAVQAFRAAVSQWYQSAEDADAQDRLEELCGIYDGIVEFLPLFLLDPLYKLPPWSARASGLVAEVSQGSRRTRVHEALRNLSPRVRRAVFRSSPA
;
A
#
# COMPACT_ATOMS: atom_id res chain seq x y z
N MET A 1 -50.18 15.33 11.15
CA MET A 1 -48.94 16.12 11.31
C MET A 1 -47.78 15.16 11.40
N SER A 2 -47.06 14.96 10.31
CA SER A 2 -45.82 14.19 10.25
C SER A 2 -44.78 15.09 9.59
N GLY A 3 -44.08 15.87 10.42
CA GLY A 3 -42.96 16.69 9.96
C GLY A 3 -41.83 15.77 9.54
N ARG A 4 -41.69 15.54 8.23
CA ARG A 4 -40.42 15.11 7.66
C ARG A 4 -39.42 16.23 7.91
N SER A 5 -38.31 15.88 8.54
CA SER A 5 -37.17 16.76 8.78
C SER A 5 -36.55 17.09 7.41
N ASP A 6 -36.99 18.18 6.78
CA ASP A 6 -36.40 18.75 5.56
C ASP A 6 -35.03 19.37 5.89
N LEU A 7 -34.04 18.53 6.19
CA LEU A 7 -32.64 18.96 6.20
C LEU A 7 -32.15 19.07 4.76
N PRO A 8 -31.38 20.12 4.40
CA PRO A 8 -30.83 20.24 3.06
C PRO A 8 -29.93 19.03 2.71
N PRO A 9 -29.87 18.65 1.42
CA PRO A 9 -29.08 17.50 0.96
C PRO A 9 -27.59 17.70 1.25
N SER A 10 -26.87 16.58 1.42
CA SER A 10 -25.44 16.61 1.72
C SER A 10 -24.63 17.24 0.60
N ARG A 11 -23.67 18.10 0.96
CA ARG A 11 -22.76 18.65 -0.05
C ARG A 11 -21.76 17.57 -0.46
N LYS A 12 -21.50 17.48 -1.76
CA LYS A 12 -20.48 16.60 -2.30
C LYS A 12 -19.11 17.01 -1.75
N ASN A 13 -18.46 16.09 -1.04
CA ASN A 13 -17.15 16.34 -0.44
C ASN A 13 -16.06 16.31 -1.54
N PRO A 14 -15.24 17.37 -1.68
CA PRO A 14 -14.17 17.42 -2.67
C PRO A 14 -12.94 16.58 -2.32
N PHE A 15 -12.83 16.11 -1.07
CA PHE A 15 -11.68 15.35 -0.61
C PHE A 15 -11.97 13.85 -0.60
N SER A 16 -10.97 13.04 -0.93
CA SER A 16 -11.10 11.58 -0.90
C SER A 16 -11.05 11.05 0.55
N PRO A 17 -11.96 10.17 0.98
CA PRO A 17 -11.92 9.56 2.31
C PRO A 17 -10.68 8.68 2.53
N MET A 18 -10.23 7.98 1.49
CA MET A 18 -9.12 7.04 1.59
C MET A 18 -7.75 7.70 1.41
N ALA A 19 -7.67 8.87 0.78
CA ALA A 19 -6.41 9.55 0.47
C ALA A 19 -5.36 8.63 -0.21
N VAL A 20 -5.84 7.71 -1.08
CA VAL A 20 -5.02 6.79 -1.87
C VAL A 20 -5.03 7.25 -3.33
N ALA A 21 -3.86 7.22 -3.98
CA ALA A 21 -3.75 7.48 -5.41
C ALA A 21 -4.54 6.42 -6.21
N ARG A 22 -5.35 6.84 -7.18
CA ARG A 22 -6.22 5.94 -7.93
C ARG A 22 -5.47 5.25 -9.06
N ILE A 23 -4.64 4.25 -8.72
CA ILE A 23 -3.79 3.51 -9.68
C ILE A 23 -4.63 2.74 -10.73
N THR A 24 -5.85 2.32 -10.41
CA THR A 24 -6.70 1.54 -11.35
C THR A 24 -7.33 2.39 -12.45
N ASP A 25 -7.58 3.67 -12.19
CA ASP A 25 -8.13 4.59 -13.21
C ASP A 25 -7.02 5.00 -14.21
N PHE A 26 -5.74 4.88 -13.85
CA PHE A 26 -4.60 5.23 -14.71
C PHE A 26 -4.51 4.46 -16.04
N ASP A 27 -4.88 3.18 -16.06
CA ASP A 27 -4.86 2.36 -17.29
C ASP A 27 -6.21 2.37 -18.03
N ALA A 28 -7.30 2.80 -17.39
CA ALA A 28 -8.65 2.77 -17.95
C ALA A 28 -9.18 4.15 -18.40
N ASP A 29 -8.70 5.23 -17.78
CA ASP A 29 -9.08 6.62 -18.05
C ASP A 29 -7.85 7.56 -17.87
N PRO A 30 -7.12 7.87 -18.96
CA PRO A 30 -5.96 8.76 -18.92
C PRO A 30 -6.30 10.17 -18.44
N ASP A 31 -7.57 10.58 -18.59
CA ASP A 31 -8.10 11.90 -18.29
C ASP A 31 -8.70 12.00 -16.89
N ALA A 32 -8.69 10.91 -16.10
CA ALA A 32 -9.06 10.96 -14.69
C ALA A 32 -8.14 11.95 -13.94
N VAL A 33 -8.71 13.11 -13.62
CA VAL A 33 -8.01 14.26 -13.02
C VAL A 33 -7.89 14.02 -11.51
N ASP A 34 -6.82 13.35 -11.08
CA ASP A 34 -6.38 13.44 -9.68
C ASP A 34 -5.88 14.87 -9.42
N VAL A 35 -6.33 15.50 -8.31
CA VAL A 35 -5.89 16.83 -7.89
C VAL A 35 -4.39 16.79 -7.62
N ALA A 36 -3.61 17.49 -8.46
CA ALA A 36 -2.16 17.48 -8.38
C ALA A 36 -1.62 18.90 -8.18
N ILE A 37 -0.96 19.15 -7.04
CA ILE A 37 -0.20 20.37 -6.79
C ILE A 37 1.24 20.24 -7.29
N THR A 38 1.91 21.38 -7.53
CA THR A 38 3.29 21.40 -8.04
C THR A 38 4.25 21.78 -6.91
N THR A 39 4.82 20.74 -6.27
CA THR A 39 5.84 20.91 -5.22
C THR A 39 7.26 21.05 -5.79
N ASP A 40 8.23 21.46 -4.97
CA ASP A 40 9.65 21.48 -5.37
C ASP A 40 10.14 20.12 -5.87
N ALA A 41 9.81 19.05 -5.13
CA ALA A 41 10.15 17.69 -5.51
C ALA A 41 9.49 17.30 -6.85
N THR A 42 8.24 17.70 -7.07
CA THR A 42 7.53 17.47 -8.34
C THR A 42 8.20 18.21 -9.50
N ARG A 43 8.59 19.47 -9.30
CA ARG A 43 9.32 20.26 -10.30
C ARG A 43 10.66 19.62 -10.67
N GLN A 44 11.43 19.20 -9.68
CA GLN A 44 12.73 18.56 -9.89
C GLN A 44 12.59 17.24 -10.65
N ALA A 45 11.66 16.37 -10.23
CA ALA A 45 11.45 15.09 -10.87
C ALA A 45 10.95 15.23 -12.33
N LEU A 46 10.02 16.16 -12.58
CA LEU A 46 9.55 16.47 -13.94
C LEU A 46 10.67 17.06 -14.79
N ALA A 47 11.43 18.02 -14.29
CA ALA A 47 12.54 18.61 -15.03
C ALA A 47 13.60 17.56 -15.43
N HIS A 48 13.88 16.58 -14.56
CA HIS A 48 14.77 15.46 -14.90
C HIS A 48 14.19 14.54 -15.97
N LEU A 49 12.88 14.28 -15.92
CA LEU A 49 12.18 13.48 -16.92
C LEU A 49 12.10 14.21 -18.27
N GLU A 50 11.70 15.48 -18.29
CA GLU A 50 11.64 16.35 -19.47
C GLU A 50 13.02 16.47 -20.11
N SER A 51 14.06 16.74 -19.33
CA SER A 51 15.44 16.77 -19.83
C SER A 51 15.86 15.44 -20.48
N TYR A 52 15.35 14.31 -20.01
CA TYR A 52 15.59 13.01 -20.63
C TYR A 52 14.78 12.83 -21.92
N LEU A 53 13.50 13.21 -21.93
CA LEU A 53 12.61 13.08 -23.09
C LEU A 53 13.04 13.99 -24.24
N ASP A 54 13.37 15.25 -23.93
CA ASP A 54 13.75 16.30 -24.89
C ASP A 54 15.19 16.17 -25.39
N ALA A 55 16.01 15.32 -24.76
CA ALA A 55 17.40 15.18 -25.17
C ALA A 55 17.49 14.74 -26.64
N PRO A 56 18.27 15.44 -27.48
CA PRO A 56 18.29 15.21 -28.92
C PRO A 56 18.80 13.80 -29.27
N PRO A 57 18.45 13.28 -30.46
CA PRO A 57 19.09 12.08 -31.01
C PRO A 57 20.59 12.31 -31.14
N ALA A 58 21.39 11.49 -30.46
CA ALA A 58 22.84 11.58 -30.58
C ALA A 58 23.23 11.30 -32.04
N ARG A 59 23.69 12.35 -32.74
CA ARG A 59 24.22 12.24 -34.11
C ARG A 59 25.47 11.37 -34.06
N GLY A 60 25.43 10.19 -34.69
CA GLY A 60 26.62 9.33 -34.84
C GLY A 60 26.75 8.15 -33.87
N GLY A 61 25.67 7.69 -33.23
CA GLY A 61 25.65 6.37 -32.59
C GLY A 61 26.47 6.21 -31.30
N ARG A 62 26.98 7.30 -30.71
CA ARG A 62 27.59 7.27 -29.37
C ARG A 62 26.83 8.16 -28.38
N ASP A 63 26.46 7.51 -27.29
CA ASP A 63 25.98 8.00 -25.99
C ASP A 63 24.75 8.92 -25.97
N ARG A 64 23.57 8.33 -26.22
CA ARG A 64 22.37 8.76 -25.48
C ARG A 64 22.43 8.14 -24.09
N THR A 65 22.64 8.97 -23.07
CA THR A 65 22.64 8.49 -21.68
C THR A 65 21.20 8.34 -21.20
N GLY A 66 20.80 7.12 -20.88
CA GLY A 66 19.65 6.87 -20.01
C GLY A 66 19.89 7.48 -18.64
N THR A 67 18.84 7.54 -17.83
CA THR A 67 18.91 8.18 -16.50
C THR A 67 18.25 7.31 -15.45
N VAL A 68 18.71 7.44 -14.21
CA VAL A 68 18.08 6.82 -13.04
C VAL A 68 17.78 7.92 -12.04
N VAL A 69 16.53 8.00 -11.61
CA VAL A 69 16.03 8.99 -10.64
C VAL A 69 15.49 8.24 -9.43
N ALA A 70 15.98 8.55 -8.24
CA ALA A 70 15.40 8.06 -7.00
C ALA A 70 14.47 9.12 -6.38
N VAL A 71 13.24 8.74 -6.05
CA VAL A 71 12.26 9.56 -5.35
C VAL A 71 12.08 9.00 -3.94
N LEU A 72 12.60 9.71 -2.94
CA LEU A 72 12.67 9.23 -1.55
C LEU A 72 11.79 10.08 -0.66
N GLY A 73 11.10 9.47 0.30
CA GLY A 73 10.35 10.23 1.31
C GLY A 73 9.51 9.35 2.22
N ASP A 74 8.97 9.95 3.27
CA ASP A 74 8.22 9.22 4.29
C ASP A 74 6.89 8.68 3.77
N TYR A 75 6.26 7.80 4.55
CA TYR A 75 4.93 7.29 4.24
C TYR A 75 3.91 8.42 4.15
N GLY A 76 3.11 8.47 3.08
CA GLY A 76 2.06 9.47 2.90
C GLY A 76 2.52 10.82 2.34
N THR A 77 3.79 10.99 1.97
CA THR A 77 4.32 12.22 1.33
C THR A 77 3.91 12.40 -0.15
N GLY A 78 3.34 11.37 -0.78
CA GLY A 78 2.87 11.44 -2.18
C GLY A 78 3.81 10.82 -3.23
N LYS A 79 4.78 9.98 -2.83
CA LYS A 79 5.69 9.26 -3.76
C LYS A 79 4.97 8.55 -4.90
N THR A 80 3.99 7.70 -4.57
CA THR A 80 3.16 6.96 -5.53
C THR A 80 2.45 7.89 -6.51
N HIS A 81 1.89 8.98 -6.00
CA HIS A 81 1.22 9.99 -6.82
C HIS A 81 2.21 10.67 -7.79
N LEU A 82 3.43 11.00 -7.34
CA LEU A 82 4.47 11.54 -8.20
C LEU A 82 4.93 10.52 -9.26
N ALA A 83 5.14 9.26 -8.88
CA ALA A 83 5.53 8.19 -9.81
C ALA A 83 4.50 8.03 -10.94
N VAL A 84 3.22 7.94 -10.61
CA VAL A 84 2.12 7.86 -11.58
C VAL A 84 2.08 9.09 -12.47
N ARG A 85 2.29 10.30 -11.91
CA ARG A 85 2.33 11.55 -12.67
C ARG A 85 3.49 11.59 -13.67
N LEU A 86 4.67 11.10 -13.29
CA LEU A 86 5.83 11.01 -14.18
C LEU A 86 5.54 10.07 -15.36
N VAL A 87 4.97 8.89 -15.09
CA VAL A 87 4.61 7.95 -16.15
C VAL A 87 3.51 8.52 -17.05
N ARG A 88 2.49 9.20 -16.50
CA ARG A 88 1.45 9.88 -17.29
C ARG A 88 2.06 10.92 -18.23
N HIS A 89 2.94 11.76 -17.72
CA HIS A 89 3.62 12.78 -18.51
C HIS A 89 4.48 12.14 -19.63
N ALA A 90 5.20 11.07 -19.33
CA ALA A 90 5.95 10.32 -20.33
C ALA A 90 5.06 9.69 -21.41
N ARG A 91 3.91 9.09 -21.05
CA ARG A 91 2.95 8.53 -22.02
C ARG A 91 2.42 9.61 -22.98
N GLN A 92 2.11 10.79 -22.46
CA GLN A 92 1.65 11.94 -23.26
C GLN A 92 2.74 12.43 -24.22
N ALA A 93 3.98 12.52 -23.76
CA ALA A 93 5.10 12.96 -24.59
C ALA A 93 5.50 11.94 -25.67
N LEU A 94 5.36 10.64 -25.40
CA LEU A 94 5.78 9.56 -26.30
C LEU A 94 4.68 9.08 -27.26
N ALA A 95 3.41 9.45 -27.02
CA ALA A 95 2.24 9.02 -27.79
C ALA A 95 2.08 7.48 -27.92
N ASP A 96 2.75 6.71 -27.05
CA ASP A 96 2.65 5.25 -26.96
C ASP A 96 2.67 4.83 -25.48
N PRO A 97 1.59 4.19 -24.96
CA PRO A 97 1.49 3.80 -23.57
C PRO A 97 2.44 2.66 -23.17
N THR A 98 2.91 1.86 -24.14
CA THR A 98 3.82 0.72 -23.87
C THR A 98 5.24 1.18 -23.52
N HIS A 99 5.60 2.40 -23.92
CA HIS A 99 6.90 3.01 -23.67
C HIS A 99 7.04 3.67 -22.29
N ALA A 100 5.96 3.71 -21.50
CA ALA A 100 5.99 4.27 -20.15
C ALA A 100 5.12 3.44 -19.18
N LEU A 101 5.76 2.83 -18.18
CA LEU A 101 5.14 1.87 -17.27
C LEU A 101 5.32 2.25 -15.80
N TYR A 102 4.27 1.97 -15.02
CA TYR A 102 4.28 2.05 -13.55
C TYR A 102 4.16 0.64 -12.97
N LEU A 103 5.04 0.32 -12.02
CA LEU A 103 5.03 -0.92 -11.25
C LEU A 103 5.01 -0.60 -9.77
N ASP A 104 4.17 -1.33 -9.04
CA ASP A 104 4.14 -1.30 -7.59
C ASP A 104 4.86 -2.55 -7.05
N ALA A 105 5.96 -2.35 -6.32
CA ALA A 105 6.72 -3.39 -5.66
C ALA A 105 6.07 -3.83 -4.34
N THR A 106 4.75 -4.05 -4.32
CA THR A 106 4.11 -4.79 -3.22
C THR A 106 4.60 -6.24 -3.07
N ALA A 107 5.55 -6.68 -3.91
CA ALA A 107 6.13 -7.99 -3.93
C ALA A 107 7.34 -8.07 -2.98
N GLU A 108 7.50 -9.22 -2.33
CA GLU A 108 8.67 -9.51 -1.48
C GLU A 108 9.91 -9.92 -2.32
N SER A 109 9.77 -10.10 -3.65
CA SER A 109 10.86 -10.56 -4.52
C SER A 109 10.86 -9.93 -5.91
N PHE A 110 12.04 -9.94 -6.55
CA PHE A 110 12.22 -9.46 -7.93
C PHE A 110 11.51 -10.30 -8.99
N ILE A 111 11.30 -11.59 -8.72
CA ILE A 111 10.62 -12.50 -9.66
C ILE A 111 9.17 -12.04 -9.85
N GLU A 112 8.50 -11.71 -8.75
CA GLU A 112 7.09 -11.28 -8.82
C GLU A 112 6.96 -9.87 -9.40
N LEU A 113 7.92 -8.99 -9.13
CA LEU A 113 8.01 -7.69 -9.81
C LEU A 113 8.15 -7.86 -11.34
N TYR A 114 9.01 -8.79 -11.79
CA TYR A 114 9.17 -9.12 -13.20
C TYR A 114 7.89 -9.69 -13.83
N ARG A 115 7.17 -10.59 -13.15
CA ARG A 115 5.90 -11.11 -13.66
C ARG A 115 4.87 -10.00 -13.88
N ARG A 116 4.77 -9.06 -12.94
CA ARG A 116 3.89 -7.89 -13.07
C ARG A 116 4.32 -6.99 -14.23
N PHE A 117 5.62 -6.78 -14.38
CA PHE A 117 6.18 -6.06 -15.53
C PHE A 117 5.75 -6.69 -16.86
N MET A 118 5.88 -8.01 -17.00
CA MET A 118 5.46 -8.73 -18.21
C MET A 118 3.96 -8.69 -18.44
N GLN A 119 3.15 -8.79 -17.38
CA GLN A 119 1.69 -8.65 -17.47
C GLN A 119 1.28 -7.25 -17.94
N LYS A 120 1.99 -6.19 -17.50
CA LYS A 120 1.73 -4.81 -17.91
C LYS A 120 2.13 -4.52 -19.35
N LEU A 121 3.25 -5.08 -19.81
CA LEU A 121 3.64 -5.00 -21.22
C LEU A 121 2.63 -5.73 -22.12
N GLY A 122 2.19 -6.90 -21.68
CA GLY A 122 1.29 -7.76 -22.43
C GLY A 122 1.96 -8.39 -23.66
N ARG A 123 1.37 -9.49 -24.14
CA ARG A 123 1.88 -10.23 -25.29
C ARG A 123 1.91 -9.38 -26.56
N GLU A 124 0.82 -8.65 -26.81
CA GLU A 124 0.68 -7.82 -28.01
C GLU A 124 1.65 -6.63 -27.99
N GLY A 125 1.93 -6.04 -26.82
CA GLY A 125 2.92 -4.97 -26.70
C GLY A 125 4.35 -5.43 -27.04
N VAL A 126 4.75 -6.61 -26.55
CA VAL A 126 6.06 -7.20 -26.90
C VAL A 126 6.11 -7.58 -28.39
N ARG A 127 5.05 -8.18 -28.92
CA ARG A 127 4.97 -8.54 -30.34
C ARG A 127 5.04 -7.31 -31.25
N ALA A 128 4.30 -6.26 -30.93
CA ALA A 128 4.33 -5.00 -31.68
C ALA A 128 5.76 -4.45 -31.71
N GLN A 129 6.43 -4.40 -30.55
CA GLN A 129 7.80 -3.92 -30.47
C GLN A 129 8.77 -4.75 -31.34
N VAL A 130 8.67 -6.08 -31.32
CA VAL A 130 9.49 -6.94 -32.18
C VAL A 130 9.15 -6.77 -33.67
N SER A 131 7.87 -6.59 -34.00
CA SER A 131 7.42 -6.30 -35.37
C SER A 131 8.01 -4.99 -35.88
N GLU A 132 8.15 -3.98 -35.03
CA GLU A 132 8.80 -2.73 -35.41
C GLU A 132 10.29 -2.90 -35.74
N TYR A 133 11.03 -3.74 -35.00
CA TYR A 133 12.42 -4.07 -35.39
C TYR A 133 12.48 -4.78 -36.74
N TYR A 134 11.50 -5.63 -37.02
CA TYR A 134 11.39 -6.28 -38.32
C TYR A 134 11.09 -5.28 -39.43
N ALA A 135 10.14 -4.36 -39.22
CA ALA A 135 9.80 -3.28 -40.14
C ALA A 135 11.03 -2.42 -40.48
N ASP A 136 11.81 -2.02 -39.48
CA ASP A 136 13.05 -1.25 -39.66
C ASP A 136 14.06 -2.02 -40.53
N ILE A 137 14.25 -3.31 -40.29
CA ILE A 137 15.20 -4.14 -41.05
C ILE A 137 14.74 -4.33 -42.50
N VAL A 138 13.42 -4.48 -42.71
CA VAL A 138 12.82 -4.50 -44.04
C VAL A 138 13.07 -3.16 -44.74
N ALA A 139 12.83 -2.04 -44.06
CA ALA A 139 13.08 -0.70 -44.59
C ALA A 139 14.55 -0.47 -44.96
N ASP A 140 15.50 -0.84 -44.10
CA ASP A 140 16.94 -0.77 -44.38
C ASP A 140 17.31 -1.62 -45.62
N SER A 141 16.74 -2.82 -45.73
CA SER A 141 16.96 -3.69 -46.88
C SER A 141 16.38 -3.12 -48.17
N LEU A 142 15.21 -2.46 -48.11
CA LEU A 142 14.58 -1.78 -49.24
C LEU A 142 15.38 -0.55 -49.69
N GLN A 143 15.87 0.26 -48.74
CA GLN A 143 16.75 1.40 -49.04
C GLN A 143 18.04 0.94 -49.75
N SER A 144 18.65 -0.16 -49.27
CA SER A 144 19.87 -0.70 -49.87
C SER A 144 19.69 -1.26 -51.29
N SER A 145 18.47 -1.62 -51.66
CA SER A 145 18.11 -2.16 -52.99
C SER A 145 17.58 -1.11 -53.97
N GLY A 146 17.46 0.15 -53.54
CA GLY A 146 17.08 1.28 -54.40
C GLY A 146 15.60 1.32 -54.79
N LEU A 147 14.73 0.60 -54.08
CA LEU A 147 13.28 0.56 -54.34
C LEU A 147 12.52 1.68 -53.59
N THR A 148 11.47 2.17 -54.25
CA THR A 148 10.63 3.38 -54.04
C THR A 148 10.43 3.97 -52.63
N SER A 149 10.49 5.31 -52.55
CA SER A 149 10.19 6.16 -51.38
C SER A 149 8.80 5.93 -50.77
N ASP A 150 7.81 5.63 -51.61
CA ASP A 150 6.40 5.61 -51.21
C ASP A 150 6.06 4.41 -50.31
N MET A 151 6.78 3.29 -50.48
CA MET A 151 6.64 2.10 -49.61
C MET A 151 7.36 2.27 -48.27
N LEU A 152 8.45 3.05 -48.23
CA LEU A 152 9.12 3.41 -46.97
C LEU A 152 8.24 4.32 -46.11
N GLU A 153 7.48 5.22 -46.74
CA GLU A 153 6.50 6.06 -46.07
C GLU A 153 5.33 5.23 -45.52
N TRP A 154 4.86 4.20 -46.26
CA TRP A 154 3.81 3.29 -45.78
C TRP A 154 4.24 2.39 -44.63
N LEU A 155 5.47 1.85 -44.65
CA LEU A 155 6.06 1.11 -43.52
C LEU A 155 6.25 2.02 -42.29
N GLY A 156 6.74 3.25 -42.50
CA GLY A 156 6.90 4.24 -41.42
C GLY A 156 5.58 4.72 -40.81
N SER A 157 4.51 4.75 -41.60
CA SER A 157 3.16 5.17 -41.17
C SER A 157 2.33 4.05 -40.51
N ARG A 158 2.89 2.84 -40.33
CA ARG A 158 2.23 1.67 -39.71
C ARG A 158 0.94 1.20 -40.43
N GLN A 159 0.78 1.50 -41.72
CA GLN A 159 -0.44 1.14 -42.48
C GLN A 159 -0.42 -0.28 -43.06
N LEU A 160 0.74 -0.93 -43.12
CA LEU A 160 0.94 -2.28 -43.66
C LEU A 160 1.82 -3.11 -42.74
N GLU A 161 1.45 -4.36 -42.53
CA GLU A 161 2.29 -5.32 -41.80
C GLU A 161 3.55 -5.64 -42.61
N PRO A 162 4.75 -5.72 -41.98
CA PRO A 162 6.00 -5.98 -42.69
C PRO A 162 5.98 -7.30 -43.49
N GLN A 163 5.21 -8.28 -43.04
CA GLN A 163 5.01 -9.57 -43.69
C GLN A 163 4.34 -9.42 -45.06
N GLU A 164 3.31 -8.58 -45.17
CA GLU A 164 2.62 -8.33 -46.44
C GLU A 164 3.52 -7.64 -47.47
N VAL A 165 4.42 -6.77 -47.01
CA VAL A 165 5.40 -6.08 -47.88
C VAL A 165 6.44 -7.08 -48.40
N VAL A 166 6.92 -7.97 -47.54
CA VAL A 166 7.90 -9.01 -47.92
C VAL A 166 7.30 -10.00 -48.93
N GLU A 167 6.06 -10.43 -48.73
CA GLU A 167 5.34 -11.29 -49.68
C GLU A 167 5.11 -10.60 -51.03
N ARG A 168 4.61 -9.35 -51.02
CA ARG A 168 4.34 -8.59 -52.25
C ARG A 168 5.59 -8.32 -53.09
N LEU A 169 6.73 -8.13 -52.44
CA LEU A 169 8.00 -7.83 -53.11
C LEU A 169 8.86 -9.07 -53.38
N GLY A 170 8.38 -10.27 -53.00
CA GLY A 170 9.11 -11.53 -53.19
C GLY A 170 10.46 -11.57 -52.47
N LEU A 171 10.59 -10.84 -51.36
CA LEU A 171 11.82 -10.82 -50.58
C LEU A 171 12.03 -12.16 -49.86
N MET A 172 13.29 -12.57 -49.69
CA MET A 172 13.60 -13.80 -48.96
C MET A 172 13.38 -13.59 -47.46
N GLU A 173 12.17 -13.90 -46.98
CA GLU A 173 11.77 -13.77 -45.57
C GLU A 173 12.75 -14.48 -44.61
N SER A 174 13.25 -15.66 -44.99
CA SER A 174 14.22 -16.42 -44.20
C SER A 174 15.58 -15.72 -44.02
N ALA A 175 15.96 -14.81 -44.91
CA ALA A 175 17.16 -14.00 -44.78
C ALA A 175 16.90 -12.79 -43.88
N LEU A 176 15.72 -12.17 -43.98
CA LEU A 176 15.33 -11.03 -43.16
C LEU A 176 15.11 -11.44 -41.70
N LEU A 177 14.43 -12.56 -41.43
CA LEU A 177 14.26 -13.09 -40.08
C LEU A 177 15.59 -13.46 -39.41
N ARG A 178 16.60 -13.91 -40.18
CA ARG A 178 17.96 -14.11 -39.66
C ARG A 178 18.60 -12.78 -39.26
N LYS A 179 18.49 -11.76 -40.10
CA LYS A 179 18.95 -10.40 -39.75
C LYS A 179 18.24 -9.85 -38.50
N VAL A 180 16.94 -10.10 -38.35
CA VAL A 180 16.16 -9.75 -37.15
C VAL A 180 16.71 -10.47 -35.93
N GLN A 181 16.91 -11.79 -36.02
CA GLN A 181 17.45 -12.57 -34.92
C GLN A 181 18.84 -12.09 -34.50
N ASP A 182 19.72 -11.81 -35.46
CA ASP A 182 21.06 -11.29 -35.20
C ASP A 182 21.00 -9.89 -34.56
N THR A 183 20.13 -9.01 -35.07
CA THR A 183 19.91 -7.66 -34.52
C THR A 183 19.35 -7.73 -33.11
N LEU A 184 18.32 -8.55 -32.87
CA LEU A 184 17.73 -8.71 -31.53
C LEU A 184 18.73 -9.31 -30.56
N ARG A 185 19.55 -10.28 -31.00
CA ARG A 185 20.64 -10.84 -30.17
C ARG A 185 21.67 -9.78 -29.79
N GLU A 186 22.05 -8.90 -30.72
CA GLU A 186 22.96 -7.78 -30.45
C GLU A 186 22.34 -6.76 -29.49
N VAL A 187 21.08 -6.36 -29.72
CA VAL A 187 20.38 -5.36 -28.90
C VAL A 187 20.14 -5.88 -27.49
N THR A 188 19.64 -7.10 -27.35
CA THR A 188 19.31 -7.70 -26.04
C THR A 188 20.53 -8.21 -25.29
N ASN A 189 21.66 -8.38 -25.97
CA ASN A 189 22.87 -9.01 -25.45
C ASN A 189 22.60 -10.41 -24.82
N ASN A 190 21.55 -11.10 -25.29
CA ASN A 190 21.17 -12.43 -24.82
C ASN A 190 20.65 -13.27 -26.00
N LYS A 191 21.27 -14.43 -26.22
CA LYS A 191 20.96 -15.32 -27.35
C LYS A 191 19.55 -15.93 -27.24
N ASP A 192 19.14 -16.27 -26.03
CA ASP A 192 17.90 -17.00 -25.76
C ASP A 192 16.71 -16.08 -26.01
N PHE A 193 16.79 -14.83 -25.52
CA PHE A 193 15.80 -13.79 -25.81
C PHE A 193 15.77 -13.44 -27.30
N GLY A 194 16.91 -13.25 -27.98
CA GLY A 194 16.93 -12.98 -29.41
C GLY A 194 16.23 -14.07 -30.24
N THR A 195 16.41 -15.34 -29.84
CA THR A 195 15.75 -16.48 -30.49
C THR A 195 14.26 -16.53 -30.17
N ALA A 196 13.89 -16.41 -28.89
CA ALA A 196 12.49 -16.43 -28.44
C ALA A 196 11.67 -15.29 -29.04
N LEU A 197 12.18 -14.06 -29.02
CA LEU A 197 11.51 -12.88 -29.59
C LEU A 197 11.31 -13.03 -31.10
N THR A 198 12.27 -13.60 -31.83
CA THR A 198 12.10 -13.87 -33.27
C THR A 198 10.99 -14.90 -33.52
N LEU A 199 10.81 -15.89 -32.62
CA LEU A 199 9.73 -16.87 -32.72
C LEU A 199 8.35 -16.25 -32.49
N LEU A 200 8.23 -15.13 -31.77
CA LEU A 200 6.95 -14.41 -31.63
C LEU A 200 6.40 -13.88 -32.96
N LEU A 201 7.26 -13.66 -33.95
CA LEU A 201 6.83 -13.27 -35.30
C LEU A 201 6.24 -14.44 -36.10
N ARG A 202 6.43 -15.68 -35.64
CA ARG A 202 5.97 -16.88 -36.32
C ARG A 202 4.65 -17.38 -35.70
N PRO A 203 3.60 -17.59 -36.52
CA PRO A 203 2.37 -18.20 -36.04
C PRO A 203 2.62 -19.56 -35.37
N GLY A 204 1.91 -19.82 -34.27
CA GLY A 204 1.94 -21.11 -33.56
C GLY A 204 2.96 -21.24 -32.43
N PHE A 205 3.91 -20.31 -32.28
CA PHE A 205 4.89 -20.33 -31.18
C PHE A 205 4.59 -19.33 -30.05
N GLU A 206 3.58 -18.48 -30.24
CA GLU A 206 3.22 -17.38 -29.34
C GLU A 206 2.98 -17.84 -27.90
N HIS A 207 2.23 -18.93 -27.71
CA HIS A 207 1.90 -19.45 -26.39
C HIS A 207 3.15 -19.98 -25.66
N SER A 208 3.97 -20.78 -26.33
CA SER A 208 5.20 -21.35 -25.77
C SER A 208 6.19 -20.27 -25.37
N VAL A 209 6.42 -19.28 -26.24
CA VAL A 209 7.33 -18.17 -25.93
C VAL A 209 6.78 -17.32 -24.78
N TRP A 210 5.48 -17.00 -24.80
CA TRP A 210 4.88 -16.17 -23.76
C TRP A 210 4.88 -16.87 -22.39
N SER A 211 4.62 -18.18 -22.35
CA SER A 211 4.71 -19.00 -21.14
C SER A 211 6.12 -18.95 -20.54
N TRP A 212 7.15 -19.13 -21.37
CA TRP A 212 8.55 -19.02 -20.93
C TRP A 212 8.90 -17.62 -20.43
N LEU A 213 8.48 -16.57 -21.14
CA LEU A 213 8.70 -15.18 -20.72
C LEU A 213 8.06 -14.84 -19.37
N LEU A 214 6.97 -15.52 -18.98
CA LEU A 214 6.36 -15.36 -17.65
C LEU A 214 7.08 -16.15 -16.53
N GLY A 215 8.18 -16.83 -16.86
CA GLY A 215 8.96 -17.67 -15.96
C GLY A 215 8.55 -19.14 -15.94
N GLY A 216 7.74 -19.59 -16.91
CA GLY A 216 7.42 -21.00 -17.10
C GLY A 216 8.62 -21.82 -17.59
N ALA A 217 8.55 -23.14 -17.44
CA ALA A 217 9.53 -24.04 -18.02
C ALA A 217 9.48 -23.95 -19.56
N PRO A 218 10.63 -24.01 -20.26
CA PRO A 218 10.64 -23.95 -21.72
C PRO A 218 9.99 -25.21 -22.32
N ASP A 219 9.03 -25.01 -23.22
CA ASP A 219 8.42 -26.09 -23.99
C ASP A 219 9.45 -26.79 -24.89
N GLN A 220 9.18 -28.04 -25.30
CA GLN A 220 10.10 -28.85 -26.11
C GLN A 220 10.59 -28.13 -27.38
N VAL A 221 9.72 -27.33 -28.01
CA VAL A 221 10.07 -26.52 -29.18
C VAL A 221 11.15 -25.48 -28.87
N LEU A 222 11.11 -24.86 -27.69
CA LEU A 222 12.12 -23.89 -27.25
C LEU A 222 13.43 -24.59 -26.89
N VAL A 223 13.34 -25.76 -26.25
CA VAL A 223 14.49 -26.61 -25.92
C VAL A 223 15.23 -27.05 -27.19
N GLU A 224 14.52 -27.47 -28.23
CA GLU A 224 15.10 -27.82 -29.54
C GLU A 224 15.82 -26.64 -30.22
N ARG A 225 15.48 -25.41 -29.81
CA ARG A 225 16.10 -24.16 -30.29
C ARG A 225 17.21 -23.65 -29.35
N GLY A 226 17.52 -24.39 -28.30
CA GLY A 226 18.62 -24.12 -27.36
C GLY A 226 18.24 -23.26 -26.17
N ILE A 227 16.95 -23.09 -25.87
CA ILE A 227 16.46 -22.41 -24.67
C ILE A 227 16.07 -23.48 -23.65
N ASP A 228 16.94 -23.72 -22.67
CA ASP A 228 16.81 -24.79 -21.67
C ASP A 228 16.60 -24.29 -20.24
N THR A 229 16.77 -22.99 -19.99
CA THR A 229 16.67 -22.39 -18.65
C THR A 229 15.39 -21.56 -18.47
N PRO A 230 14.65 -21.76 -17.35
CA PRO A 230 13.53 -20.91 -16.99
C PRO A 230 13.97 -19.58 -16.35
N ILE A 231 13.07 -18.59 -16.33
CA ILE A 231 13.27 -17.31 -15.64
C ILE A 231 12.64 -17.39 -14.24
N ASP A 232 13.25 -18.18 -13.35
CA ASP A 232 12.71 -18.51 -12.02
C ASP A 232 13.57 -18.02 -10.84
N THR A 233 14.69 -17.34 -11.12
CA THR A 233 15.57 -16.74 -10.10
C THR A 233 15.53 -15.22 -10.14
N GLU A 234 15.86 -14.57 -9.02
CA GLU A 234 15.91 -13.09 -8.96
C GLU A 234 16.92 -12.49 -9.94
N VAL A 235 18.06 -13.17 -10.14
CA VAL A 235 19.09 -12.74 -11.09
C VAL A 235 18.55 -12.82 -12.51
N ALA A 236 17.95 -13.95 -12.90
CA ALA A 236 17.35 -14.11 -14.22
C ALA A 236 16.21 -13.12 -14.47
N ALA A 237 15.37 -12.84 -13.46
CA ALA A 237 14.30 -11.85 -13.55
C ALA A 237 14.83 -10.43 -13.78
N LEU A 238 15.88 -10.01 -13.05
CA LEU A 238 16.54 -8.71 -13.24
C LEU A 238 17.21 -8.62 -14.61
N GLU A 239 17.88 -9.68 -15.06
CA GLU A 239 18.47 -9.75 -16.40
C GLU A 239 17.40 -9.63 -17.49
N ALA A 240 16.28 -10.33 -17.34
CA ALA A 240 15.14 -10.25 -18.26
C ALA A 240 14.56 -8.82 -18.33
N MET A 241 14.40 -8.13 -17.20
CA MET A 241 14.00 -6.72 -17.19
C MET A 241 14.99 -5.83 -17.95
N GLY A 242 16.29 -6.10 -17.82
CA GLY A 242 17.35 -5.40 -18.57
C GLY A 242 17.25 -5.62 -20.08
N VAL A 243 16.94 -6.85 -20.50
CA VAL A 243 16.70 -7.19 -21.90
C VAL A 243 15.54 -6.38 -22.48
N PHE A 244 14.42 -6.26 -21.78
CA PHE A 244 13.29 -5.45 -22.24
C PHE A 244 13.60 -3.95 -22.21
N ALA A 245 14.38 -3.46 -21.24
CA ALA A 245 14.84 -2.08 -21.25
C ALA A 245 15.67 -1.76 -22.52
N LEU A 246 16.52 -2.69 -22.95
CA LEU A 246 17.27 -2.58 -24.22
C LEU A 246 16.36 -2.65 -25.45
N LEU A 247 15.37 -3.55 -25.43
CA LEU A 247 14.42 -3.71 -26.53
C LEU A 247 13.59 -2.44 -26.76
N PHE A 248 13.04 -1.85 -25.69
CA PHE A 248 12.19 -0.66 -25.75
C PHE A 248 12.98 0.66 -25.80
N GLY A 249 14.21 0.70 -25.28
CA GLY A 249 15.11 1.86 -25.37
C GLY A 249 15.99 1.89 -26.64
N GLY A 250 16.09 0.77 -27.36
CA GLY A 250 16.96 0.64 -28.53
C GLY A 250 16.58 1.55 -29.71
N ARG A 251 17.52 1.70 -30.67
CA ARG A 251 17.37 2.45 -31.92
C ARG A 251 16.74 3.85 -31.78
N GLN A 252 17.22 4.63 -30.81
CA GLN A 252 16.80 6.02 -30.57
C GLN A 252 15.37 6.19 -30.00
N ARG A 253 14.79 5.16 -29.40
CA ARG A 253 13.50 5.26 -28.71
C ARG A 253 13.69 5.62 -27.23
N ARG A 254 12.61 6.11 -26.59
CA ARG A 254 12.58 6.47 -25.18
C ARG A 254 11.75 5.43 -24.44
N PHE A 255 12.18 5.08 -23.24
CA PHE A 255 11.47 4.12 -22.40
C PHE A 255 11.52 4.59 -20.95
N VAL A 256 10.38 4.63 -20.27
CA VAL A 256 10.27 5.10 -18.89
C VAL A 256 9.66 3.98 -18.03
N LEU A 257 10.37 3.59 -16.98
CA LEU A 257 9.87 2.64 -15.99
C LEU A 257 9.91 3.26 -14.60
N ALA A 258 8.76 3.33 -13.94
CA ALA A 258 8.68 3.71 -12.53
C ALA A 258 8.39 2.48 -11.67
N ILE A 259 9.21 2.26 -10.64
CA ILE A 259 9.05 1.19 -9.65
C ILE A 259 8.83 1.85 -8.29
N ASP A 260 7.65 1.66 -7.71
CA ASP A 260 7.29 2.16 -6.38
C ASP A 260 7.46 1.10 -5.28
N GLU A 261 7.54 1.55 -4.03
CA GLU A 261 7.67 0.71 -2.82
C GLU A 261 8.87 -0.25 -2.82
N LEU A 262 10.00 0.16 -3.42
CA LEU A 262 11.17 -0.69 -3.54
C LEU A 262 11.81 -1.03 -2.17
N ASP A 263 11.49 -0.26 -1.12
CA ASP A 263 11.86 -0.55 0.27
C ASP A 263 11.34 -1.91 0.78
N LYS A 264 10.25 -2.43 0.19
CA LYS A 264 9.74 -3.76 0.54
C LYS A 264 10.66 -4.90 0.10
N ILE A 265 11.38 -4.72 -1.00
CA ILE A 265 12.38 -5.68 -1.50
C ILE A 265 13.72 -5.44 -0.79
N PHE A 266 14.05 -4.19 -0.46
CA PHE A 266 15.28 -3.80 0.24
C PHE A 266 14.98 -3.28 1.65
N SER A 267 14.55 -4.17 2.54
CA SER A 267 14.35 -3.84 3.95
C SER A 267 15.63 -4.07 4.78
N ALA A 268 15.77 -3.36 5.91
CA ALA A 268 16.93 -3.51 6.80
C ALA A 268 17.08 -4.95 7.34
N ASP A 269 15.95 -5.63 7.59
CA ASP A 269 15.87 -7.01 8.05
C ASP A 269 16.04 -8.04 6.93
N SER A 270 15.96 -7.62 5.67
CA SER A 270 15.90 -8.49 4.48
C SER A 270 16.86 -7.98 3.41
N ARG A 271 18.16 -7.93 3.73
CA ARG A 271 19.17 -7.53 2.73
C ARG A 271 19.28 -8.60 1.64
N PRO A 272 19.10 -8.24 0.36
CA PRO A 272 19.23 -9.21 -0.73
C PRO A 272 20.64 -9.81 -0.77
N HIS A 273 20.72 -11.04 -1.26
CA HIS A 273 21.98 -11.73 -1.47
C HIS A 273 22.92 -10.92 -2.37
N ALA A 274 24.24 -11.04 -2.14
CA ALA A 274 25.25 -10.28 -2.89
C ALA A 274 25.13 -10.45 -4.42
N ARG A 275 24.69 -11.63 -4.88
CA ARG A 275 24.43 -11.90 -6.31
C ARG A 275 23.24 -11.11 -6.85
N THR A 276 22.12 -11.06 -6.14
CA THR A 276 20.96 -10.24 -6.51
C THR A 276 21.33 -8.76 -6.55
N MET A 277 22.13 -8.29 -5.59
CA MET A 277 22.60 -6.90 -5.57
C MET A 277 23.51 -6.57 -6.77
N ALA A 278 24.39 -7.50 -7.15
CA ALA A 278 25.19 -7.34 -8.36
C ALA A 278 24.32 -7.32 -9.64
N ALA A 279 23.30 -8.18 -9.72
CA ALA A 279 22.34 -8.17 -10.82
C ALA A 279 21.54 -6.86 -10.89
N PHE A 280 21.11 -6.33 -9.73
CA PHE A 280 20.44 -5.03 -9.65
C PHE A 280 21.36 -3.88 -10.08
N GLN A 281 22.63 -3.91 -9.67
CA GLN A 281 23.64 -2.95 -10.14
C GLN A 281 23.81 -3.01 -11.66
N THR A 282 23.83 -4.22 -12.23
CA THR A 282 23.89 -4.43 -13.68
C THR A 282 22.64 -3.87 -14.35
N LEU A 283 21.45 -4.10 -13.79
CA LEU A 283 20.20 -3.54 -14.31
C LEU A 283 20.26 -2.01 -14.42
N LEU A 284 20.71 -1.29 -13.39
CA LEU A 284 20.84 0.17 -13.45
C LEU A 284 21.77 0.63 -14.59
N GLN A 285 22.87 -0.10 -14.81
CA GLN A 285 23.79 0.19 -15.91
C GLN A 285 23.16 -0.10 -17.27
N VAL A 286 22.39 -1.18 -17.37
CA VAL A 286 21.68 -1.55 -18.60
C VAL A 286 20.66 -0.48 -18.95
N PHE A 287 19.85 0.01 -17.99
CA PHE A 287 18.92 1.12 -18.23
C PHE A 287 19.64 2.39 -18.70
N ALA A 288 20.75 2.76 -18.05
CA ALA A 288 21.55 3.91 -18.45
C ALA A 288 22.14 3.75 -19.86
N LYS A 289 22.63 2.55 -20.23
CA LYS A 289 23.18 2.27 -21.58
C LYS A 289 22.11 2.15 -22.65
N ALA A 290 20.95 1.61 -22.30
CA ALA A 290 19.80 1.45 -23.18
C ALA A 290 19.17 2.79 -23.58
N GLY A 291 19.59 3.90 -22.98
CA GLY A 291 18.93 5.18 -23.18
C GLY A 291 17.54 5.22 -22.54
N ALA A 292 17.27 4.39 -21.53
CA ALA A 292 16.01 4.33 -20.79
C ALA A 292 16.04 5.20 -19.51
N CYS A 293 14.87 5.57 -19.01
CA CYS A 293 14.68 6.28 -17.75
C CYS A 293 14.08 5.34 -16.70
N LEU A 294 14.77 5.16 -15.58
CA LEU A 294 14.30 4.36 -14.44
C LEU A 294 14.01 5.28 -13.25
N VAL A 295 12.78 5.26 -12.76
CA VAL A 295 12.35 5.98 -11.56
C VAL A 295 12.17 4.98 -10.42
N LEU A 296 12.89 5.17 -9.32
CA LEU A 296 12.86 4.29 -8.15
C LEU A 296 12.25 5.05 -6.98
N CYS A 297 11.12 4.58 -6.44
CA CYS A 297 10.50 5.20 -5.27
C CYS A 297 10.62 4.31 -4.03
N GLY A 298 10.91 4.93 -2.89
CA GLY A 298 11.07 4.22 -1.62
C GLY A 298 11.25 5.14 -0.42
N LEU A 299 11.55 4.54 0.73
CA LEU A 299 11.86 5.27 1.96
C LEU A 299 13.23 5.96 1.92
N PRO A 300 13.48 6.99 2.73
CA PRO A 300 14.80 7.64 2.83
C PRO A 300 15.94 6.65 3.11
N ASP A 301 15.67 5.65 3.94
CA ASP A 301 16.64 4.64 4.37
C ASP A 301 17.08 3.70 3.25
N PHE A 302 16.31 3.60 2.16
CA PHE A 302 16.66 2.81 0.98
C PHE A 302 18.08 3.09 0.51
N LYS A 303 18.49 4.37 0.48
CA LYS A 303 19.84 4.77 0.06
C LYS A 303 20.93 4.22 1.01
N SER A 304 20.64 4.08 2.30
CA SER A 304 21.60 3.57 3.29
C SER A 304 21.88 2.07 3.13
N VAL A 305 20.88 1.32 2.65
CA VAL A 305 20.96 -0.13 2.45
C VAL A 305 21.74 -0.47 1.17
N LEU A 306 21.75 0.45 0.20
CA LEU A 306 22.46 0.25 -1.07
C LEU A 306 24.00 0.35 -0.93
N PRO A 307 24.76 -0.59 -1.51
CA PRO A 307 26.21 -0.47 -1.64
C PRO A 307 26.61 0.84 -2.36
N GLN A 308 27.80 1.36 -2.04
CA GLN A 308 28.32 2.59 -2.63
C GLN A 308 28.36 2.53 -4.17
N ALA A 309 28.70 1.37 -4.74
CA ALA A 309 28.73 1.16 -6.18
C ALA A 309 27.35 1.33 -6.85
N VAL A 310 26.26 0.96 -6.15
CA VAL A 310 24.89 1.15 -6.65
C VAL A 310 24.46 2.60 -6.47
N ARG A 311 24.74 3.21 -5.32
CA ARG A 311 24.43 4.62 -5.05
C ARG A 311 25.02 5.57 -6.09
N GLN A 312 26.26 5.33 -6.52
CA GLN A 312 26.93 6.14 -7.54
C GLN A 312 26.30 6.04 -8.93
N ARG A 313 25.43 5.05 -9.17
CA ARG A 313 24.70 4.86 -10.44
C ARG A 313 23.32 5.52 -10.44
N ILE A 314 22.93 6.16 -9.34
CA ILE A 314 21.69 6.94 -9.21
C ILE A 314 22.11 8.42 -9.22
N PRO A 315 22.22 9.07 -10.40
CA PRO A 315 22.73 10.44 -10.52
C PRO A 315 21.81 11.47 -9.86
N TYR A 316 20.50 11.22 -9.84
CA TYR A 316 19.51 12.18 -9.33
C TYR A 316 18.74 11.56 -8.17
N THR A 317 18.70 12.27 -7.03
CA THR A 317 17.88 11.93 -5.88
C THR A 317 16.95 13.09 -5.59
N VAL A 318 15.64 12.87 -5.68
CA VAL A 318 14.59 13.80 -5.31
C VAL A 318 14.06 13.39 -3.94
N VAL A 319 14.10 14.31 -2.98
CA VAL A 319 13.58 14.07 -1.63
C VAL A 319 12.22 14.75 -1.50
N MET A 320 11.21 13.93 -1.20
CA MET A 320 9.85 14.36 -0.89
C MET A 320 9.78 14.80 0.56
N SER A 321 9.46 16.07 0.77
CA SER A 321 9.12 16.63 2.08
C SER A 321 7.60 16.70 2.27
N GLY A 322 7.17 16.97 3.50
CA GLY A 322 5.79 17.39 3.75
C GLY A 322 5.45 18.69 3.00
N LEU A 323 4.17 18.85 2.70
CA LEU A 323 3.59 20.03 2.07
C LEU A 323 3.77 21.28 2.95
N SER A 324 4.18 22.38 2.31
CA SER A 324 4.19 23.71 2.88
C SER A 324 2.78 24.27 3.08
N GLN A 325 2.67 25.36 3.82
CA GLN A 325 1.39 26.04 4.05
C GLN A 325 0.74 26.51 2.74
N GLY A 326 1.55 27.06 1.82
CA GLY A 326 1.08 27.49 0.50
C GLY A 326 0.57 26.32 -0.34
N GLU A 327 1.27 25.18 -0.32
CA GLU A 327 0.90 23.97 -1.04
C GLU A 327 -0.39 23.32 -0.49
N VAL A 328 -0.58 23.30 0.84
CA VAL A 328 -1.83 22.81 1.44
C VAL A 328 -3.02 23.68 1.05
N ARG A 329 -2.84 25.01 1.07
CA ARG A 329 -3.87 25.95 0.61
C ARG A 329 -4.21 25.74 -0.86
N GLU A 330 -3.19 25.65 -1.71
CA GLU A 330 -3.37 25.40 -3.15
C GLU A 330 -4.10 24.08 -3.40
N PHE A 331 -3.75 23.03 -2.66
CA PHE A 331 -4.44 21.74 -2.73
C PHE A 331 -5.93 21.86 -2.40
N VAL A 332 -6.28 22.57 -1.33
CA VAL A 332 -7.69 22.80 -0.95
C VAL A 332 -8.44 23.55 -2.04
N GLU A 333 -7.85 24.63 -2.58
CA GLU A 333 -8.46 25.42 -3.65
C GLU A 333 -8.73 24.57 -4.92
N LEU A 334 -7.76 23.75 -5.34
CA LEU A 334 -7.89 22.90 -6.54
C LEU A 334 -8.88 21.75 -6.34
N ALA A 335 -8.89 21.11 -5.15
CA ALA A 335 -9.86 20.06 -4.85
C ALA A 335 -11.30 20.60 -4.88
N GLN A 336 -11.49 21.82 -4.37
CA GLN A 336 -12.78 22.49 -4.40
C GLN A 336 -13.19 22.93 -5.81
N GLU A 337 -12.25 23.40 -6.63
CA GLU A 337 -12.51 23.74 -8.03
C GLU A 337 -13.08 22.56 -8.81
N GLN A 338 -12.58 21.35 -8.59
CA GLN A 338 -13.08 20.15 -9.28
C GLN A 338 -14.55 19.81 -8.99
N VAL A 339 -15.05 20.15 -7.79
CA VAL A 339 -16.42 19.81 -7.38
C VAL A 339 -17.36 20.99 -7.55
N PHE A 340 -16.92 22.20 -7.23
CA PHE A 340 -17.75 23.41 -7.28
C PHE A 340 -17.57 24.22 -8.57
N GLY A 341 -16.61 23.86 -9.43
CA GLY A 341 -16.31 24.57 -10.68
C GLY A 341 -15.62 25.92 -10.50
N THR A 342 -15.38 26.33 -9.25
CA THR A 342 -14.75 27.61 -8.92
C THR A 342 -13.62 27.40 -7.93
N ARG A 343 -12.45 27.97 -8.23
CA ARG A 343 -11.32 27.99 -7.33
C ARG A 343 -11.63 28.87 -6.11
N GLN A 344 -11.84 28.23 -4.97
CA GLN A 344 -12.18 28.93 -3.72
C GLN A 344 -11.60 28.22 -2.50
N LEU A 345 -11.39 28.97 -1.43
CA LEU A 345 -10.93 28.44 -0.15
C LEU A 345 -12.08 28.07 0.78
N ALA A 346 -13.19 28.82 0.75
CA ALA A 346 -14.38 28.54 1.55
C ALA A 346 -14.90 27.11 1.28
N PRO A 347 -15.26 26.33 2.32
CA PRO A 347 -15.50 26.74 3.71
C PRO A 347 -14.24 26.85 4.58
N PHE A 348 -13.05 26.55 4.05
CA PHE A 348 -11.79 26.73 4.76
C PHE A 348 -11.36 28.20 4.75
N THR A 349 -10.56 28.55 5.76
CA THR A 349 -9.87 29.83 5.88
C THR A 349 -8.36 29.63 5.78
N VAL A 350 -7.62 30.72 5.55
CA VAL A 350 -6.14 30.68 5.54
C VAL A 350 -5.61 30.11 6.86
N ASP A 351 -6.20 30.50 7.99
CA ASP A 351 -5.77 30.03 9.31
C ASP A 351 -6.06 28.55 9.52
N THR A 352 -7.23 28.06 9.10
CA THR A 352 -7.56 26.63 9.20
C THR A 352 -6.68 25.76 8.31
N THR A 353 -6.31 26.22 7.09
CA THR A 353 -5.36 25.48 6.25
C THR A 353 -3.93 25.47 6.81
N ARG A 354 -3.50 26.56 7.44
CA ARG A 354 -2.24 26.59 8.21
C ARG A 354 -2.28 25.57 9.33
N TYR A 355 -3.36 25.56 10.09
CA TYR A 355 -3.53 24.68 11.23
C TYR A 355 -3.62 23.20 10.82
N LEU A 356 -4.30 22.89 9.71
CA LEU A 356 -4.31 21.56 9.09
C LEU A 356 -2.90 21.09 8.75
N ARG A 357 -2.08 21.96 8.16
CA ARG A 357 -0.68 21.67 7.84
C ARG A 357 0.12 21.37 9.10
N ASP A 358 -0.06 22.16 10.16
CA ASP A 358 0.72 22.04 11.40
C ASP A 358 0.38 20.77 12.19
N ILE A 359 -0.89 20.33 12.17
CA ILE A 359 -1.29 19.03 12.73
C ILE A 359 -0.79 17.87 11.86
N ALA A 360 -0.96 17.97 10.54
CA ALA A 360 -0.55 16.91 9.62
C ALA A 360 0.97 16.85 9.38
N ARG A 361 1.72 17.85 9.86
CA ARG A 361 3.14 18.10 9.52
C ARG A 361 3.41 18.13 8.02
N GLY A 362 2.43 18.63 7.26
CA GLY A 362 2.46 18.61 5.80
C GLY A 362 2.35 17.21 5.15
N ASN A 363 2.11 16.13 5.90
CA ASN A 363 1.91 14.81 5.31
C ASN A 363 0.67 14.81 4.40
N ALA A 364 0.85 14.68 3.09
CA ALA A 364 -0.22 14.86 2.11
C ALA A 364 -1.42 13.93 2.37
N ARG A 365 -1.19 12.66 2.72
CA ARG A 365 -2.25 11.71 3.04
C ARG A 365 -3.07 12.17 4.26
N ASN A 366 -2.38 12.59 5.32
CA ASN A 366 -3.04 13.06 6.54
C ASN A 366 -3.79 14.37 6.31
N VAL A 367 -3.23 15.30 5.52
CA VAL A 367 -3.91 16.53 5.10
C VAL A 367 -5.22 16.20 4.39
N ILE A 368 -5.21 15.29 3.39
CA ILE A 368 -6.42 14.90 2.65
C ILE A 368 -7.49 14.30 3.59
N ARG A 369 -7.09 13.38 4.48
CA ARG A 369 -8.02 12.75 5.44
C ARG A 369 -8.63 13.77 6.41
N LEU A 370 -7.81 14.69 6.92
CA LEU A 370 -8.28 15.79 7.76
C LEU A 370 -9.24 16.70 6.99
N CYS A 371 -8.88 17.15 5.79
CA CYS A 371 -9.77 17.98 4.96
C CYS A 371 -11.12 17.29 4.72
N HIS A 372 -11.11 15.99 4.38
CA HIS A 372 -12.33 15.21 4.21
C HIS A 372 -13.19 15.21 5.47
N ARG A 373 -12.61 14.88 6.63
CA ARG A 373 -13.34 14.79 7.91
C ARG A 373 -13.87 16.16 8.36
N VAL A 374 -13.02 17.19 8.30
CA VAL A 374 -13.36 18.55 8.70
C VAL A 374 -14.45 19.13 7.80
N PHE A 375 -14.39 18.89 6.50
CA PHE A 375 -15.44 19.30 5.56
C PHE A 375 -16.77 18.63 5.91
N ARG A 376 -16.79 17.32 6.20
CA ARG A 376 -18.02 16.63 6.63
C ARG A 376 -18.59 17.23 7.91
N MET A 377 -17.75 17.47 8.91
CA MET A 377 -18.19 18.10 10.16
C MET A 377 -18.80 19.49 9.92
N ALA A 378 -18.21 20.28 9.02
CA ALA A 378 -18.72 21.62 8.67
C ALA A 378 -20.05 21.52 7.94
N ASP A 379 -20.18 20.56 7.03
CA ASP A 379 -21.41 20.32 6.31
C ASP A 379 -22.52 19.90 7.27
N ASP A 380 -22.26 18.90 8.12
CA ASP A 380 -23.20 18.38 9.12
C ASP A 380 -23.66 19.49 10.09
N LEU A 381 -22.73 20.34 10.57
CA LEU A 381 -23.06 21.45 11.46
C LEU A 381 -23.91 22.52 10.75
N SER A 382 -23.59 22.84 9.49
CA SER A 382 -24.33 23.83 8.70
C SER A 382 -25.78 23.43 8.39
N ARG A 383 -26.12 22.14 8.52
CA ARG A 383 -27.51 21.68 8.41
C ARG A 383 -28.33 21.97 9.66
N THR A 384 -27.68 22.36 10.76
CA THR A 384 -28.35 22.81 11.98
C THR A 384 -28.70 24.30 11.85
N PRO A 385 -29.94 24.73 12.13
CA PRO A 385 -30.33 26.13 12.05
C PRO A 385 -29.38 27.05 12.84
N GLY A 386 -28.96 28.16 12.24
CA GLY A 386 -28.12 29.18 12.88
C GLY A 386 -26.61 28.97 12.76
N HIS A 387 -26.13 27.95 12.02
CA HIS A 387 -24.71 27.69 11.83
C HIS A 387 -24.29 27.93 10.38
N GLU A 388 -23.19 28.66 10.19
CA GLU A 388 -22.62 28.94 8.87
C GLU A 388 -21.77 27.75 8.39
N PHE A 389 -21.68 27.56 7.07
CA PHE A 389 -20.81 26.55 6.47
C PHE A 389 -19.36 27.07 6.46
N THR A 390 -18.74 27.08 7.63
CA THR A 390 -17.37 27.53 7.86
C THR A 390 -16.60 26.51 8.68
N VAL A 391 -15.36 26.23 8.26
CA VAL A 391 -14.44 25.40 9.03
C VAL A 391 -13.82 26.25 10.14
N THR A 392 -13.78 25.71 11.36
CA THR A 392 -13.10 26.34 12.50
C THR A 392 -11.93 25.48 12.98
N GLU A 393 -11.00 26.07 13.73
CA GLU A 393 -9.87 25.34 14.32
C GLU A 393 -10.31 24.26 15.32
N ASP A 394 -11.42 24.47 16.04
CA ASP A 394 -12.00 23.46 16.94
C ASP A 394 -12.41 22.20 16.16
N MET A 395 -12.96 22.36 14.96
CA MET A 395 -13.36 21.24 14.11
C MET A 395 -12.14 20.49 13.57
N VAL A 396 -11.07 21.21 13.23
CA VAL A 396 -9.79 20.62 12.84
C VAL A 396 -9.19 19.82 14.02
N ARG A 397 -9.24 20.35 15.25
CA ARG A 397 -8.81 19.63 16.46
C ARG A 397 -9.63 18.38 16.70
N GLN A 398 -10.95 18.47 16.61
CA GLN A 398 -11.82 17.32 16.82
C GLN A 398 -11.59 16.26 15.74
N ALA A 399 -11.48 16.65 14.47
CA ALA A 399 -11.14 15.73 13.39
C ALA A 399 -9.79 15.06 13.59
N ALA A 400 -8.77 15.79 14.07
CA ALA A 400 -7.47 15.23 14.40
C ALA A 400 -7.55 14.22 15.55
N ARG A 401 -8.31 14.52 16.60
CA ARG A 401 -8.57 13.60 17.71
C ARG A 401 -9.37 12.38 17.28
N ASP A 402 -10.25 12.48 16.29
CA ASP A 402 -10.99 11.34 15.77
C ASP A 402 -10.09 10.46 14.86
N LEU A 403 -9.30 11.08 13.98
CA LEU A 403 -8.52 10.38 12.95
C LEU A 403 -7.19 9.81 13.46
N PHE A 404 -6.54 10.56 14.35
CA PHE A 404 -5.29 10.16 15.01
C PHE A 404 -5.53 9.83 16.48
N GLY A 405 -6.81 9.77 16.86
CA GLY A 405 -7.30 9.25 18.13
C GLY A 405 -6.63 7.94 18.42
N SER A 406 -5.75 8.04 19.38
CA SER A 406 -4.78 7.04 19.70
C SER A 406 -5.40 6.02 20.67
N LEU A 407 -4.70 4.92 20.90
CA LEU A 407 -5.07 3.88 21.87
C LEU A 407 -5.51 4.52 23.21
N SER A 408 -6.42 3.86 23.95
CA SER A 408 -6.79 4.36 25.28
C SER A 408 -5.54 4.49 26.15
N SER A 409 -5.57 5.35 27.18
CA SER A 409 -4.41 5.49 28.08
C SER A 409 -3.98 4.12 28.64
N ASP A 410 -4.96 3.26 28.92
CA ASP A 410 -4.74 1.92 29.45
C ASP A 410 -4.11 0.98 28.40
N ASP A 411 -4.48 1.13 27.13
CA ASP A 411 -3.88 0.35 26.04
C ASP A 411 -2.42 0.74 25.81
N ILE A 412 -2.09 2.03 25.81
CA ILE A 412 -0.70 2.50 25.71
C ILE A 412 0.12 2.07 26.92
N ASP A 413 -0.43 2.19 28.12
CA ASP A 413 0.20 1.68 29.34
C ASP A 413 0.50 0.18 29.18
N GLY A 414 -0.44 -0.60 28.65
CA GLY A 414 -0.26 -2.01 28.34
C GLY A 414 0.81 -2.30 27.28
N VAL A 415 0.93 -1.47 26.23
CA VAL A 415 2.00 -1.59 25.23
C VAL A 415 3.36 -1.26 25.84
N VAL A 416 3.49 -0.14 26.56
CA VAL A 416 4.74 0.27 27.22
C VAL A 416 5.19 -0.79 28.22
N ARG A 417 4.26 -1.32 29.02
CA ARG A 417 4.53 -2.39 29.98
C ARG A 417 5.11 -3.63 29.30
N ARG A 418 4.45 -4.12 28.25
CA ARG A 418 4.93 -5.26 27.45
C ARG A 418 6.30 -5.00 26.84
N LEU A 419 6.57 -3.77 26.37
CA LEU A 419 7.89 -3.42 25.84
C LEU A 419 8.96 -3.39 26.92
N LEU A 420 8.68 -2.84 28.10
CA LEU A 420 9.63 -2.85 29.22
C LEU A 420 9.92 -4.27 29.69
N ASP A 421 8.88 -5.12 29.83
CA ASP A 421 9.01 -6.53 30.20
C ASP A 421 9.79 -7.34 29.15
N ALA A 422 9.48 -7.16 27.85
CA ALA A 422 10.16 -7.85 26.75
C ALA A 422 11.63 -7.42 26.61
N ASN A 423 11.96 -6.22 27.05
CA ASN A 423 13.33 -5.72 27.09
C ASN A 423 14.02 -5.96 28.44
N GLY A 424 13.41 -6.70 29.38
CA GLY A 424 14.03 -7.09 30.66
C GLY A 424 14.37 -5.94 31.61
N LEU A 425 13.68 -4.80 31.46
CA LEU A 425 13.93 -3.59 32.24
C LEU A 425 13.10 -3.63 33.53
N ASP A 426 13.72 -3.30 34.66
CA ASP A 426 13.01 -3.15 35.92
C ASP A 426 12.31 -1.78 35.92
N TYR A 427 11.04 -1.75 36.32
CA TYR A 427 10.29 -0.50 36.41
C TYR A 427 9.28 -0.50 37.56
N LEU A 428 8.97 0.69 38.05
CA LEU A 428 7.87 0.96 38.96
C LEU A 428 6.77 1.71 38.18
N HIS A 429 5.56 1.19 38.19
CA HIS A 429 4.42 1.83 37.54
C HIS A 429 3.80 2.88 38.49
N ARG A 430 3.47 4.06 37.97
CA ARG A 430 2.90 5.19 38.73
C ARG A 430 3.70 5.53 39.98
N HIS A 431 4.99 5.78 39.78
CA HIS A 431 5.91 6.09 40.86
C HIS A 431 5.93 7.58 41.16
N LEU A 432 5.68 7.94 42.41
CA LEU A 432 5.68 9.32 42.87
C LEU A 432 7.11 9.69 43.33
N LEU A 433 7.74 10.61 42.60
CA LEU A 433 9.13 11.02 42.88
C LEU A 433 9.19 12.13 43.93
N GLY A 434 8.19 13.01 43.97
CA GLY A 434 8.10 14.14 44.91
C GLY A 434 6.85 14.13 45.77
N VAL A 435 6.44 15.30 46.24
CA VAL A 435 5.25 15.48 47.11
C VAL A 435 4.00 15.85 46.31
N ALA A 436 4.18 16.42 45.11
CA ALA A 436 3.08 16.85 44.25
C ALA A 436 2.65 15.72 43.30
N GLU A 437 1.34 15.60 43.02
CA GLU A 437 0.82 14.64 42.03
C GLU A 437 1.43 14.85 40.62
N ASP A 438 1.84 16.08 40.29
CA ASP A 438 2.53 16.39 39.03
C ASP A 438 3.92 15.72 38.90
N SER A 439 4.51 15.26 40.02
CA SER A 439 5.78 14.50 40.04
C SER A 439 5.60 12.98 39.83
N LEU A 440 4.38 12.55 39.51
CA LEU A 440 4.07 11.16 39.22
C LEU A 440 4.61 10.76 37.85
N ALA A 441 5.58 9.85 37.84
CA ALA A 441 6.06 9.18 36.65
C ALA A 441 5.14 7.99 36.31
N ASP A 442 4.65 7.92 35.08
CA ASP A 442 3.78 6.82 34.64
C ASP A 442 4.54 5.49 34.66
N PHE A 443 5.81 5.53 34.24
CA PHE A 443 6.78 4.46 34.50
C PHE A 443 8.11 5.03 34.97
N TRP A 444 8.65 4.49 36.05
CA TRP A 444 9.99 4.78 36.53
C TRP A 444 10.90 3.58 36.26
N VAL A 445 11.73 3.68 35.24
CA VAL A 445 12.65 2.63 34.82
C VAL A 445 13.93 2.74 35.65
N THR A 446 14.30 1.66 36.34
CA THR A 446 15.49 1.61 37.20
C THR A 446 16.62 0.85 36.53
N PHE A 447 17.86 1.26 36.82
CA PHE A 447 19.06 0.61 36.32
C PHE A 447 19.86 0.07 37.51
N PRO A 448 20.14 -1.25 37.59
CA PRO A 448 20.72 -1.87 38.79
C PRO A 448 22.03 -1.29 39.31
N GLU A 449 22.80 -0.62 38.44
CA GLU A 449 24.12 -0.05 38.77
C GLU A 449 24.08 1.45 39.11
N HIS A 450 22.90 2.07 39.12
CA HIS A 450 22.75 3.53 39.27
C HIS A 450 21.69 3.91 40.30
N ALA A 451 21.97 4.99 41.03
CA ALA A 451 21.03 5.56 41.99
C ALA A 451 19.87 6.31 41.31
N THR A 452 20.04 6.68 40.04
CA THR A 452 19.09 7.48 39.27
C THR A 452 18.39 6.63 38.21
N GLY A 453 17.14 6.98 37.90
CA GLY A 453 16.30 6.26 36.95
C GLY A 453 15.85 7.12 35.77
N CYS A 454 15.00 6.52 34.93
CA CYS A 454 14.39 7.18 33.80
C CYS A 454 12.88 7.26 33.99
N ALA A 455 12.34 8.47 34.06
CA ALA A 455 10.91 8.73 34.11
C ALA A 455 10.32 8.74 32.71
N VAL A 456 9.35 7.85 32.46
CA VAL A 456 8.51 7.86 31.27
C VAL A 456 7.18 8.52 31.64
N LEU A 457 6.86 9.60 30.93
CA LEU A 457 5.63 10.37 31.10
C LEU A 457 4.75 10.16 29.87
N ILE A 458 3.51 9.73 30.08
CA ILE A 458 2.52 9.52 29.04
C ILE A 458 1.56 10.69 29.05
N THR A 459 1.33 11.27 27.88
CA THR A 459 0.38 12.35 27.68
C THR A 459 -0.43 12.14 26.41
N ARG A 460 -1.60 12.77 26.34
CA ARG A 460 -2.46 12.75 25.16
C ARG A 460 -1.91 13.68 24.08
N SER A 461 -2.56 13.72 22.93
CA SER A 461 -2.25 14.64 21.83
C SER A 461 -2.05 16.07 22.35
N LEU A 462 -0.95 16.70 21.92
CA LEU A 462 -0.54 18.04 22.32
C LEU A 462 -0.78 18.98 21.15
N LEU A 463 -1.93 19.67 21.19
CA LEU A 463 -2.40 20.51 20.08
C LEU A 463 -2.32 22.00 20.42
N GLU A 464 -2.34 22.35 21.71
CA GLU A 464 -2.40 23.72 22.19
C GLU A 464 -1.32 24.05 23.24
N ASN A 465 -1.08 25.35 23.46
CA ASN A 465 -0.16 25.81 24.50
C ASN A 465 -0.65 25.49 25.93
N ALA A 466 -1.96 25.30 26.12
CA ALA A 466 -2.52 24.86 27.39
C ALA A 466 -2.07 23.42 27.72
N ASP A 467 -2.08 22.52 26.73
CA ASP A 467 -1.59 21.14 26.86
C ASP A 467 -0.09 21.15 27.23
N LEU A 468 0.68 22.01 26.56
CA LEU A 468 2.09 22.21 26.86
C LEU A 468 2.32 22.71 28.29
N GLY A 469 1.46 23.58 28.80
CA GLY A 469 1.52 24.07 30.18
C GLY A 469 1.33 22.96 31.22
N VAL A 470 0.46 21.98 30.95
CA VAL A 470 0.28 20.80 31.81
C VAL A 470 1.54 19.92 31.77
N VAL A 471 2.04 19.61 30.57
CA VAL A 471 3.24 18.78 30.40
C VAL A 471 4.48 19.45 31.02
N ARG A 472 4.64 20.76 30.83
CA ARG A 472 5.75 21.53 31.40
C ARG A 472 5.75 21.49 32.93
N ARG A 473 4.57 21.63 33.55
CA ARG A 473 4.43 21.49 35.02
C ARG A 473 4.85 20.10 35.50
N ARG A 474 4.40 19.03 34.82
CA ARG A 474 4.83 17.65 35.16
C ARG A 474 6.34 17.46 35.00
N ILE A 475 6.91 17.90 33.89
CA ILE A 475 8.37 17.79 33.65
C ILE A 475 9.16 18.54 34.72
N SER A 476 8.76 19.77 35.05
CA SER A 476 9.40 20.56 36.10
C SER A 476 9.28 19.89 37.47
N ALA A 477 8.10 19.39 37.84
CA ALA A 477 7.88 18.71 39.11
C ALA A 477 8.72 17.43 39.25
N VAL A 478 8.89 16.67 38.16
CA VAL A 478 9.77 15.49 38.16
C VAL A 478 11.25 15.90 38.29
N ARG A 479 11.71 16.91 37.56
CA ARG A 479 13.11 17.39 37.66
C ARG A 479 13.43 18.03 39.01
N GLU A 480 12.45 18.66 39.66
CA GLU A 480 12.62 19.21 41.01
C GLU A 480 12.75 18.11 42.06
N ALA A 481 12.01 17.01 41.88
CA ALA A 481 12.08 15.85 42.77
C ALA A 481 13.37 15.04 42.58
N GLU A 482 13.78 14.80 41.32
CA GLU A 482 14.98 14.07 40.96
C GLU A 482 15.76 14.80 39.84
N PRO A 483 16.73 15.67 40.18
CA PRO A 483 17.46 16.49 39.21
C PRO A 483 18.26 15.69 38.18
N ASP A 484 18.73 14.50 38.58
CA ASP A 484 19.57 13.62 37.76
C ASP A 484 18.76 12.56 37.00
N ALA A 485 17.43 12.64 37.02
CA ALA A 485 16.56 11.74 36.30
C ALA A 485 16.47 12.07 34.81
N GLU A 486 16.57 11.04 33.98
CA GLU A 486 16.30 11.16 32.55
C GLU A 486 14.79 11.10 32.27
N LEU A 487 14.33 11.87 31.28
CA LEU A 487 12.90 12.08 31.02
C LEU A 487 12.49 11.73 29.60
N ILE A 488 11.63 10.74 29.46
CA ILE A 488 11.03 10.32 28.18
C ILE A 488 9.57 10.75 28.17
N LEU A 489 9.22 11.70 27.29
CA LEU A 489 7.83 12.07 27.07
C LEU A 489 7.26 11.24 25.91
N LEU A 490 6.27 10.41 26.20
CA LEU A 490 5.47 9.66 25.24
C LEU A 490 4.15 10.37 24.98
N VAL A 491 3.93 10.76 23.73
CA VAL A 491 2.69 11.38 23.28
C VAL A 491 1.83 10.35 22.57
N ASN A 492 0.69 10.09 23.17
CA ASN A 492 -0.40 9.27 22.65
C ASN A 492 -1.25 10.14 21.68
N GLY A 493 -0.88 10.12 20.39
CA GLY A 493 -1.57 10.84 19.31
C GLY A 493 -0.69 11.86 18.59
N VAL A 494 -1.14 13.10 18.37
CA VAL A 494 -0.42 14.10 17.54
C VAL A 494 0.24 15.18 18.40
N VAL A 495 1.42 15.63 17.98
CA VAL A 495 2.07 16.85 18.50
C VAL A 495 2.17 17.87 17.38
N ALA A 496 1.51 19.01 17.55
CA ALA A 496 1.59 20.14 16.61
C ALA A 496 3.04 20.68 16.53
N ASP A 497 3.48 21.10 15.34
CA ASP A 497 4.88 21.54 15.09
C ASP A 497 5.36 22.63 16.07
N GLY A 498 4.53 23.64 16.34
CA GLY A 498 4.87 24.73 17.27
C GLY A 498 5.05 24.25 18.72
N VAL A 499 4.34 23.20 19.13
CA VAL A 499 4.47 22.57 20.45
C VAL A 499 5.70 21.66 20.49
N ALA A 500 5.97 20.93 19.39
CA ALA A 500 7.14 20.05 19.28
C ALA A 500 8.47 20.81 19.42
N ILE A 501 8.57 22.00 18.83
CA ILE A 501 9.78 22.85 18.94
C ILE A 501 10.01 23.26 20.41
N GLN A 502 8.98 23.73 21.09
CA GLN A 502 9.06 24.14 22.50
C GLN A 502 9.38 22.95 23.44
N LEU A 503 8.81 21.78 23.16
CA LEU A 503 9.14 20.55 23.91
C LEU A 503 10.58 20.10 23.67
N ARG A 504 11.10 20.26 22.45
CA ARG A 504 12.49 19.92 22.14
C ARG A 504 13.46 20.77 22.93
N GLU A 505 13.17 22.06 23.07
CA GLU A 505 13.96 22.96 23.92
C GLU A 505 13.90 22.57 25.39
N LEU A 506 12.73 22.15 25.89
CA LEU A 506 12.54 21.75 27.29
C LEU A 506 13.21 20.40 27.64
N LEU A 507 13.08 19.41 26.75
CA LEU A 507 13.56 18.05 26.93
C LEU A 507 15.00 17.84 26.44
N GLY A 508 15.51 18.74 25.60
CA GLY A 508 16.78 18.56 24.87
C GLY A 508 16.72 17.51 23.76
N ARG A 509 15.53 16.95 23.48
CA ARG A 509 15.26 15.91 22.49
C ARG A 509 13.82 15.98 21.99
N GLU A 510 13.54 15.35 20.87
CA GLU A 510 12.16 15.23 20.39
C GLU A 510 11.30 14.33 21.29
N PRO A 511 10.02 14.68 21.51
CA PRO A 511 9.09 13.81 22.21
C PRO A 511 8.81 12.55 21.36
N LEU A 512 8.68 11.40 22.02
CA LEU A 512 8.34 10.15 21.35
C LEU A 512 6.84 10.14 21.06
N VAL A 513 6.46 10.00 19.80
CA VAL A 513 5.06 9.94 19.38
C VAL A 513 4.67 8.48 19.13
N TYR A 514 3.55 8.03 19.67
CA TYR A 514 3.07 6.67 19.44
C TYR A 514 2.68 6.47 17.96
N VAL A 515 3.42 5.61 17.27
CA VAL A 515 3.13 5.14 15.92
C VAL A 515 3.21 3.62 15.92
N ASP A 516 2.09 2.94 15.76
CA ASP A 516 1.95 1.48 15.97
C ASP A 516 3.07 0.62 15.36
N ARG A 517 3.53 0.97 14.15
CA ARG A 517 4.55 0.20 13.42
C ARG A 517 6.00 0.45 13.86
N THR A 518 6.35 1.65 14.30
CA THR A 518 7.74 2.00 14.64
C THR A 518 7.96 2.17 16.14
N PHE A 519 6.87 2.29 16.91
CA PHE A 519 6.93 2.63 18.33
C PHE A 519 7.78 1.66 19.15
N ALA A 520 7.67 0.35 18.90
CA ALA A 520 8.43 -0.65 19.63
C ALA A 520 9.95 -0.45 19.49
N ASP A 521 10.40 -0.21 18.26
CA ASP A 521 11.83 -0.01 17.94
C ASP A 521 12.32 1.36 18.42
N ASP A 522 11.53 2.42 18.18
CA ASP A 522 11.85 3.79 18.61
C ASP A 522 11.93 3.89 20.13
N PHE A 523 10.96 3.31 20.85
CA PHE A 523 10.94 3.27 22.32
C PHE A 523 12.15 2.51 22.86
N LYS A 524 12.44 1.32 22.31
CA LYS A 524 13.60 0.51 22.71
C LYS A 524 14.91 1.24 22.47
N ALA A 525 15.08 1.86 21.30
CA ALA A 525 16.27 2.63 20.96
C ALA A 525 16.45 3.80 21.95
N LEU A 526 15.36 4.50 22.28
CA LEU A 526 15.38 5.66 23.14
C LEU A 526 15.68 5.30 24.61
N VAL A 527 15.09 4.23 25.14
CA VAL A 527 15.39 3.74 26.50
C VAL A 527 16.83 3.23 26.59
N THR A 528 17.31 2.51 25.57
CA THR A 528 18.70 2.02 25.52
C THR A 528 19.70 3.17 25.45
N ALA A 529 19.45 4.18 24.62
CA ALA A 529 20.29 5.37 24.52
C ALA A 529 20.28 6.19 25.82
N THR A 530 19.17 6.18 26.55
CA THR A 530 19.04 6.84 27.86
C THR A 530 19.82 6.08 28.94
N GLY A 531 19.71 4.75 28.98
CA GLY A 531 20.53 3.91 29.87
C GLY A 531 22.03 4.13 29.64
N ARG A 532 22.49 4.17 28.38
CA ARG A 532 23.90 4.45 28.04
C ARG A 532 24.38 5.82 28.51
N ARG A 533 23.52 6.84 28.47
CA ARG A 533 23.87 8.19 28.95
C ARG A 533 24.01 8.24 30.46
N LEU A 534 23.09 7.57 31.17
CA LEU A 534 23.18 7.41 32.63
C LEU A 534 24.42 6.62 33.04
N SER A 535 24.91 5.70 32.19
CA SER A 535 26.12 4.92 32.47
C SER A 535 27.44 5.68 32.33
N GLY A 536 27.50 6.83 31.66
CA GLY A 536 28.76 7.53 31.40
C GLY A 536 29.81 6.63 30.72
N ASP A 537 31.09 7.01 30.78
CA ASP A 537 32.24 6.28 30.20
C ASP A 537 32.57 5.00 31.02
N ALA A 538 31.58 4.12 31.19
CA ALA A 538 31.68 2.92 32.02
C ALA A 538 32.48 1.79 31.35
N ASP A 539 33.22 1.07 32.20
CA ASP A 539 34.04 -0.11 31.90
C ASP A 539 33.29 -1.13 30.99
N PRO A 540 33.88 -1.57 29.85
CA PRO A 540 33.27 -2.53 28.92
C PRO A 540 32.72 -3.81 29.57
N LEU A 541 33.28 -4.19 30.71
CA LEU A 541 32.85 -5.35 31.50
C LEU A 541 31.47 -5.16 32.15
N SER A 542 31.11 -3.95 32.57
CA SER A 542 29.80 -3.64 33.15
C SER A 542 28.70 -3.70 32.08
N ALA A 543 28.99 -3.19 30.88
CA ALA A 543 28.08 -3.30 29.73
C ALA A 543 27.80 -4.76 29.33
N LEU A 544 28.83 -5.63 29.38
CA LEU A 544 28.70 -7.06 29.13
C LEU A 544 27.89 -7.79 30.21
N ARG A 545 28.10 -7.47 31.50
CA ARG A 545 27.30 -8.04 32.60
C ARG A 545 25.85 -7.59 32.54
N TRP A 546 25.60 -6.33 32.20
CA TRP A 546 24.26 -5.81 31.98
C TRP A 546 23.57 -6.56 30.83
N GLN A 547 24.25 -6.75 29.70
CA GLN A 547 23.71 -7.51 28.56
C GLN A 547 23.43 -8.99 28.89
N MET A 548 24.28 -9.64 29.69
CA MET A 548 24.04 -11.00 30.19
C MET A 548 22.87 -11.07 31.18
N GLY A 549 22.75 -10.08 32.08
CA GLY A 549 21.62 -9.96 33.00
C GLY A 549 20.30 -9.74 32.24
N GLN A 550 20.33 -8.94 31.18
CA GLN A 550 19.20 -8.72 30.28
C GLN A 550 18.78 -10.01 29.57
N LEU A 551 19.72 -10.76 29.02
CA LEU A 551 19.44 -12.07 28.39
C LEU A 551 18.83 -13.08 29.38
N SER A 552 19.36 -13.12 30.61
CA SER A 552 18.82 -14.00 31.66
C SER A 552 17.40 -13.61 32.06
N LYS A 553 17.10 -12.31 32.19
CA LYS A 553 15.76 -11.81 32.51
C LYS A 553 14.78 -12.01 31.35
N GLN A 554 15.21 -11.84 30.11
CA GLN A 554 14.40 -12.16 28.93
C GLN A 554 14.03 -13.65 28.92
N GLN A 555 14.96 -14.55 29.25
CA GLN A 555 14.65 -15.97 29.40
C GLN A 555 13.63 -16.22 30.52
N SER A 556 13.81 -15.62 31.70
CA SER A 556 12.85 -15.76 32.81
C SER A 556 11.47 -15.18 32.49
N SER A 557 11.40 -14.05 31.77
CA SER A 557 10.14 -13.45 31.30
C SER A 557 9.42 -14.35 30.29
N ILE A 558 10.17 -15.01 29.40
CA ILE A 558 9.62 -16.03 28.49
C ILE A 558 9.03 -17.21 29.29
N TYR A 559 9.72 -17.69 30.33
CA TYR A 559 9.19 -18.76 31.18
C TYR A 559 7.97 -18.33 32.00
N GLY A 560 7.96 -17.12 32.56
CA GLY A 560 6.81 -16.56 33.28
C GLY A 560 5.62 -16.30 32.36
N PHE A 561 5.85 -15.86 31.12
CA PHE A 561 4.81 -15.74 30.10
C PHE A 561 4.19 -17.09 29.73
N ILE A 562 5.00 -18.17 29.70
CA ILE A 562 4.51 -19.54 29.50
C ILE A 562 3.65 -19.99 30.69
N GLU A 563 4.06 -19.71 31.93
CA GLU A 563 3.25 -20.03 33.12
C GLU A 563 1.95 -19.21 33.19
N HIS A 564 2.01 -17.91 32.88
CA HIS A 564 0.83 -17.06 32.86
C HIS A 564 -0.12 -17.41 31.71
N LEU A 565 0.40 -17.89 30.57
CA LEU A 565 -0.42 -18.50 29.52
C LEU A 565 -1.16 -19.75 30.01
N VAL A 566 -0.54 -20.57 30.86
CA VAL A 566 -1.17 -21.75 31.45
C VAL A 566 -2.28 -21.35 32.44
N GLU A 567 -2.02 -20.39 33.34
CA GLU A 567 -3.03 -19.90 34.30
C GLU A 567 -4.18 -19.14 33.61
N HIS A 568 -3.88 -18.32 32.61
CA HIS A 568 -4.89 -17.57 31.87
C HIS A 568 -5.73 -18.49 30.97
N MET A 569 -5.17 -19.59 30.45
CA MET A 569 -5.91 -20.64 29.75
C MET A 569 -6.90 -21.38 30.66
N ASP A 570 -6.55 -21.60 31.93
CA ASP A 570 -7.45 -22.23 32.89
C ASP A 570 -8.56 -21.28 33.37
N GLY A 571 -8.23 -19.98 33.55
CA GLY A 571 -9.21 -18.92 33.84
C GLY A 571 -10.19 -18.67 32.68
N VAL A 572 -9.70 -18.66 31.44
CA VAL A 572 -10.52 -18.47 30.22
C VAL A 572 -11.43 -19.69 29.98
N ARG A 573 -10.99 -20.91 30.28
CA ARG A 573 -11.87 -22.10 30.28
C ARG A 573 -13.03 -21.94 31.26
N ALA A 574 -12.74 -21.57 32.51
CA ALA A 574 -13.76 -21.42 33.54
C ALA A 574 -14.73 -20.24 33.30
N SER A 575 -14.30 -19.20 32.58
CA SER A 575 -15.13 -18.06 32.15
C SER A 575 -15.98 -18.41 30.92
N SER A 576 -15.37 -19.05 29.92
CA SER A 576 -16.01 -19.42 28.66
C SER A 576 -17.08 -20.50 28.87
N ASP A 577 -16.86 -21.48 29.75
CA ASP A 577 -17.89 -22.47 30.11
C ASP A 577 -19.09 -21.83 30.83
N ARG A 578 -18.86 -20.79 31.63
CA ARG A 578 -19.93 -20.04 32.30
C ARG A 578 -20.70 -19.12 31.34
N GLN A 579 -20.02 -18.48 30.39
CA GLN A 579 -20.64 -17.66 29.35
C GLN A 579 -21.40 -18.49 28.31
N LEU A 580 -20.85 -19.63 27.86
CA LEU A 580 -21.52 -20.55 26.95
C LEU A 580 -22.77 -21.16 27.58
N GLY A 581 -22.74 -21.48 28.88
CA GLY A 581 -23.91 -21.92 29.63
C GLY A 581 -24.97 -20.82 29.85
N ALA A 582 -24.59 -19.54 29.82
CA ALA A 582 -25.53 -18.41 29.88
C ALA A 582 -26.14 -18.10 28.50
N ILE A 583 -25.32 -18.13 27.45
CA ILE A 583 -25.71 -17.91 26.06
C ILE A 583 -26.60 -19.05 25.55
N GLN A 584 -26.33 -20.32 25.88
CA GLN A 584 -27.21 -21.44 25.53
C GLN A 584 -28.58 -21.36 26.23
N ARG A 585 -28.65 -20.83 27.45
CA ARG A 585 -29.93 -20.59 28.14
C ARG A 585 -30.71 -19.42 27.57
N GLN A 586 -30.02 -18.36 27.11
CA GLN A 586 -30.66 -17.25 26.39
C GLN A 586 -31.10 -17.64 24.97
N LEU A 587 -30.32 -18.45 24.25
CA LEU A 587 -30.67 -18.95 22.92
C LEU A 587 -31.80 -19.99 22.97
N GLY A 588 -31.84 -20.85 23.99
CA GLY A 588 -32.96 -21.77 24.23
C GLY A 588 -34.28 -21.04 24.53
N ALA A 589 -34.21 -19.88 25.21
CA ALA A 589 -35.37 -19.04 25.48
C ALA A 589 -35.84 -18.24 24.25
N LEU A 590 -34.93 -17.88 23.34
CA LEU A 590 -35.25 -17.19 22.08
C LEU A 590 -35.76 -18.15 20.98
N ALA A 591 -35.31 -19.40 20.98
CA ALA A 591 -35.74 -20.42 19.99
C ALA A 591 -37.13 -21.02 20.27
N ALA A 592 -37.63 -20.92 21.51
CA ALA A 592 -38.92 -21.49 21.90
C ALA A 592 -40.14 -20.60 21.59
N GLY A 593 -39.95 -19.45 20.93
CA GLY A 593 -40.97 -18.41 20.84
C GLY A 593 -41.18 -17.77 19.47
N THR A 594 -41.29 -18.51 18.36
CA THR A 594 -42.11 -18.06 17.20
C THR A 594 -42.48 -19.21 16.24
N PRO A 595 -43.77 -19.47 15.98
CA PRO A 595 -44.21 -20.26 14.83
C PRO A 595 -44.41 -19.34 13.61
N GLY A 596 -43.81 -19.69 12.47
CA GLY A 596 -44.06 -18.96 11.22
C GLY A 596 -42.93 -19.08 10.22
N ARG A 597 -42.89 -20.22 9.53
CA ARG A 597 -42.11 -20.42 8.30
C ARG A 597 -42.68 -19.48 7.22
N PRO A 598 -41.96 -18.48 6.69
CA PRO A 598 -42.37 -17.83 5.46
C PRO A 598 -41.90 -18.68 4.27
N ALA A 599 -42.81 -18.82 3.32
CA ALA A 599 -42.58 -19.43 2.03
C ALA A 599 -41.41 -18.78 1.29
N GLU A 600 -40.76 -19.58 0.44
CA GLU A 600 -39.86 -19.15 -0.64
C GLU A 600 -40.58 -18.10 -1.52
N ALA A 601 -40.45 -16.83 -1.14
CA ALA A 601 -40.93 -15.72 -1.93
C ALA A 601 -39.86 -15.37 -2.97
N SER A 602 -40.25 -15.47 -4.24
CA SER A 602 -39.58 -15.02 -5.46
C SER A 602 -38.37 -14.10 -5.23
N ALA A 603 -37.16 -14.65 -5.33
CA ALA A 603 -35.93 -13.87 -5.40
C ALA A 603 -36.01 -12.93 -6.61
N SER A 604 -36.33 -11.67 -6.35
CA SER A 604 -36.29 -10.58 -7.30
C SER A 604 -34.88 -10.49 -7.89
N ARG A 605 -34.76 -10.70 -9.21
CA ARG A 605 -33.47 -10.79 -9.90
C ARG A 605 -32.93 -9.39 -10.15
N LEU A 606 -31.86 -9.02 -9.45
CA LEU A 606 -30.96 -7.94 -9.88
C LEU A 606 -30.46 -8.23 -11.31
N PRO A 607 -30.11 -7.21 -12.10
CA PRO A 607 -29.46 -7.40 -13.40
C PRO A 607 -28.24 -8.31 -13.28
N GLY A 608 -28.02 -9.18 -14.28
CA GLY A 608 -27.01 -10.24 -14.18
C GLY A 608 -25.59 -9.75 -13.86
N GLU A 609 -25.21 -8.58 -14.37
CA GLU A 609 -23.91 -7.98 -14.06
C GLU A 609 -23.81 -7.53 -12.60
N VAL A 610 -24.87 -6.91 -12.05
CA VAL A 610 -24.93 -6.43 -10.66
C VAL A 610 -24.96 -7.59 -9.68
N GLU A 611 -25.80 -8.60 -9.96
CA GLU A 611 -25.90 -9.81 -9.14
C GLU A 611 -24.57 -10.57 -9.09
N ARG A 612 -23.83 -10.63 -10.22
CA ARG A 612 -22.51 -11.25 -10.28
C ARG A 612 -21.52 -10.53 -9.38
N LEU A 613 -21.48 -9.19 -9.38
CA LEU A 613 -20.56 -8.44 -8.51
C LEU A 613 -20.77 -8.75 -7.02
N PHE A 614 -22.03 -8.84 -6.59
CA PHE A 614 -22.34 -9.19 -5.20
C PHE A 614 -22.00 -10.64 -4.87
N ARG A 615 -22.30 -11.56 -5.80
CA ARG A 615 -21.95 -12.97 -5.65
C ARG A 615 -20.45 -13.16 -5.54
N ASP A 616 -19.68 -12.57 -6.46
CA ASP A 616 -18.22 -12.65 -6.46
C ASP A 616 -17.62 -12.16 -5.12
N ALA A 617 -18.18 -11.10 -4.54
CA ALA A 617 -17.76 -10.56 -3.24
C ALA A 617 -18.11 -11.48 -2.06
N VAL A 618 -19.31 -12.07 -2.05
CA VAL A 618 -19.74 -13.03 -1.02
C VAL A 618 -18.95 -14.33 -1.12
N ASP A 619 -18.86 -14.91 -2.31
CA ASP A 619 -18.11 -16.14 -2.59
C ASP A 619 -16.64 -15.98 -2.20
N ALA A 620 -16.02 -14.84 -2.51
CA ALA A 620 -14.62 -14.58 -2.13
C ALA A 620 -14.41 -14.55 -0.61
N LEU A 621 -15.39 -14.05 0.16
CA LEU A 621 -15.34 -14.00 1.63
C LEU A 621 -15.65 -15.37 2.27
N GLU A 622 -16.59 -16.12 1.71
CA GLU A 622 -16.91 -17.49 2.13
C GLU A 622 -15.73 -18.43 1.87
N ASP A 623 -15.14 -18.36 0.67
CA ASP A 623 -13.94 -19.12 0.29
C ASP A 623 -12.74 -18.84 1.21
N LEU A 624 -12.66 -17.63 1.76
CA LEU A 624 -11.58 -17.21 2.64
C LEU A 624 -11.74 -17.76 4.06
N THR A 625 -12.98 -17.81 4.57
CA THR A 625 -13.28 -18.21 5.95
C THR A 625 -13.46 -19.71 6.09
N GLN A 626 -14.22 -20.34 5.17
CA GLN A 626 -14.57 -21.76 5.16
C GLN A 626 -15.09 -22.29 6.51
N VAL A 627 -15.73 -21.42 7.30
CA VAL A 627 -16.19 -21.74 8.66
C VAL A 627 -17.30 -22.79 8.63
N ASP A 628 -18.22 -22.67 7.66
CA ASP A 628 -19.32 -23.61 7.51
C ASP A 628 -18.82 -25.01 7.14
N VAL A 629 -17.94 -25.12 6.12
CA VAL A 629 -17.31 -26.40 5.74
C VAL A 629 -16.52 -27.01 6.89
N MET A 630 -15.77 -26.18 7.63
CA MET A 630 -15.01 -26.61 8.80
C MET A 630 -15.91 -27.21 9.89
N PHE A 631 -17.07 -26.61 10.15
CA PHE A 631 -18.02 -27.12 11.14
C PHE A 631 -18.80 -28.32 10.62
N GLU A 632 -19.28 -28.30 9.37
CA GLU A 632 -19.96 -29.45 8.75
C GLU A 632 -19.08 -30.70 8.82
N GLU A 633 -17.80 -30.60 8.45
CA GLU A 633 -16.86 -31.71 8.59
C GLU A 633 -16.65 -32.11 10.06
N ALA A 634 -16.57 -31.16 11.00
CA ALA A 634 -16.39 -31.48 12.42
C ALA A 634 -17.56 -32.29 13.02
N PHE A 635 -18.78 -32.03 12.54
CA PHE A 635 -20.00 -32.65 13.03
C PHE A 635 -20.42 -33.91 12.23
N ASP A 636 -19.90 -34.13 11.02
CA ASP A 636 -20.16 -35.33 10.22
C ASP A 636 -19.17 -36.48 10.49
N HIS A 637 -19.27 -37.07 11.69
CA HIS A 637 -18.49 -38.26 12.11
C HIS A 637 -16.97 -38.15 11.90
N ALA A 638 -16.42 -36.94 11.98
CA ALA A 638 -15.00 -36.75 11.69
C ALA A 638 -14.06 -37.42 12.70
N PRO A 639 -12.88 -37.88 12.23
CA PRO A 639 -11.80 -38.36 13.10
C PRO A 639 -11.41 -37.33 14.16
N THR A 640 -10.94 -37.79 15.33
CA THR A 640 -10.45 -36.94 16.43
C THR A 640 -9.44 -35.88 15.96
N ALA A 641 -8.59 -36.23 14.98
CA ALA A 641 -7.61 -35.31 14.39
C ALA A 641 -8.25 -34.09 13.71
N THR A 642 -9.41 -34.24 13.06
CA THR A 642 -10.15 -33.14 12.44
C THR A 642 -10.75 -32.23 13.50
N GLN A 643 -11.34 -32.80 14.56
CA GLN A 643 -11.87 -32.04 15.69
C GLN A 643 -10.78 -31.25 16.41
N GLU A 644 -9.62 -31.86 16.68
CA GLU A 644 -8.45 -31.19 17.25
C GLU A 644 -7.94 -30.06 16.34
N ALA A 645 -7.99 -30.24 15.02
CA ALA A 645 -7.60 -29.22 14.07
C ALA A 645 -8.58 -28.04 14.01
N VAL A 646 -9.89 -28.28 14.17
CA VAL A 646 -10.89 -27.21 14.36
C VAL A 646 -10.61 -26.46 15.65
N HIS A 647 -10.41 -27.20 16.75
CA HIS A 647 -10.09 -26.61 18.06
C HIS A 647 -8.81 -25.77 18.01
N ARG A 648 -7.75 -26.23 17.34
CA ARG A 648 -6.50 -25.49 17.19
C ARG A 648 -6.69 -24.20 16.40
N ARG A 649 -7.50 -24.24 15.34
CA ARG A 649 -7.81 -23.08 14.49
C ARG A 649 -8.65 -22.05 15.25
N LEU A 650 -9.68 -22.49 15.98
CA LEU A 650 -10.51 -21.63 16.83
C LEU A 650 -9.77 -21.06 18.05
N ARG A 651 -8.70 -21.72 18.52
CA ARG A 651 -7.85 -21.20 19.59
C ARG A 651 -6.89 -20.10 19.15
N THR A 652 -6.73 -19.90 17.84
CA THR A 652 -5.85 -18.87 17.29
C THR A 652 -6.61 -17.53 17.28
N PRO A 653 -6.29 -16.55 18.15
CA PRO A 653 -7.05 -15.30 18.27
C PRO A 653 -7.14 -14.55 16.94
N GLU A 654 -6.04 -14.53 16.19
CA GLU A 654 -5.94 -13.87 14.90
C GLU A 654 -6.88 -14.48 13.86
N PHE A 655 -7.11 -15.81 13.90
CA PHE A 655 -8.09 -16.46 13.05
C PHE A 655 -9.51 -16.03 13.42
N THR A 656 -9.86 -16.08 14.71
CA THR A 656 -11.22 -15.75 15.16
C THR A 656 -11.59 -14.30 14.88
N GLN A 657 -10.65 -13.37 15.11
CA GLN A 657 -10.83 -11.95 14.82
C GLN A 657 -10.99 -11.71 13.31
N ALA A 658 -10.12 -12.29 12.49
CA ALA A 658 -10.18 -12.14 11.05
C ALA A 658 -11.42 -12.82 10.44
N ALA A 659 -11.85 -13.97 10.98
CA ALA A 659 -13.07 -14.65 10.57
C ALA A 659 -14.33 -13.84 10.94
N ALA A 660 -14.38 -13.28 12.15
CA ALA A 660 -15.46 -12.38 12.55
C ALA A 660 -15.54 -11.16 11.63
N GLN A 661 -14.38 -10.57 11.30
CA GLN A 661 -14.27 -9.46 10.36
C GLN A 661 -14.83 -9.82 8.98
N ALA A 662 -14.43 -10.97 8.43
CA ALA A 662 -14.93 -11.46 7.15
C ALA A 662 -16.45 -11.69 7.16
N VAL A 663 -17.00 -12.23 8.26
CA VAL A 663 -18.45 -12.39 8.44
C VAL A 663 -19.17 -11.04 8.49
N PHE A 664 -18.63 -10.05 9.20
CA PHE A 664 -19.20 -8.70 9.21
C PHE A 664 -19.17 -8.06 7.81
N MET A 665 -18.09 -8.23 7.06
CA MET A 665 -18.00 -7.77 5.66
C MET A 665 -19.02 -8.48 4.77
N GLN A 666 -19.18 -9.79 4.90
CA GLN A 666 -20.16 -10.58 4.15
C GLN A 666 -21.58 -10.09 4.44
N LYS A 667 -21.91 -9.82 5.72
CA LYS A 667 -23.20 -9.25 6.12
C LYS A 667 -23.40 -7.84 5.58
N ALA A 668 -22.37 -6.99 5.55
CA ALA A 668 -22.43 -5.67 4.94
C ALA A 668 -22.71 -5.75 3.43
N VAL A 669 -22.02 -6.66 2.71
CA VAL A 669 -22.25 -6.91 1.27
C VAL A 669 -23.66 -7.44 1.01
N GLN A 670 -24.15 -8.37 1.83
CA GLN A 670 -25.52 -8.92 1.72
C GLN A 670 -26.59 -7.86 2.01
N ALA A 671 -26.39 -7.02 3.02
CA ALA A 671 -27.28 -5.91 3.33
C ALA A 671 -27.29 -4.87 2.20
N PHE A 672 -26.12 -4.56 1.64
CA PHE A 672 -26.01 -3.66 0.50
C PHE A 672 -26.71 -4.23 -0.75
N ARG A 673 -26.55 -5.53 -1.04
CA ARG A 673 -27.28 -6.22 -2.11
C ARG A 673 -28.79 -6.12 -1.91
N ALA A 674 -29.29 -6.36 -0.70
CA ALA A 674 -30.71 -6.28 -0.38
C ALA A 674 -31.25 -4.85 -0.59
N ALA A 675 -30.50 -3.85 -0.13
CA ALA A 675 -30.85 -2.44 -0.30
C ALA A 675 -30.86 -2.02 -1.78
N VAL A 676 -29.88 -2.45 -2.57
CA VAL A 676 -29.83 -2.20 -4.03
C VAL A 676 -30.97 -2.92 -4.75
N SER A 677 -31.32 -4.14 -4.34
CA SER A 677 -32.47 -4.88 -4.89
C SER A 677 -33.79 -4.15 -4.61
N GLN A 678 -33.98 -3.63 -3.39
CA GLN A 678 -35.15 -2.84 -3.04
C GLN A 678 -35.19 -1.49 -3.78
N TRP A 679 -34.03 -0.85 -3.92
CA TRP A 679 -33.88 0.36 -4.73
C TRP A 679 -34.28 0.10 -6.18
N TYR A 680 -33.81 -0.99 -6.78
CA TYR A 680 -34.10 -1.35 -8.17
C TYR A 680 -35.61 -1.56 -8.43
N GLN A 681 -36.35 -2.00 -7.42
CA GLN A 681 -37.82 -2.16 -7.49
C GLN A 681 -38.60 -0.85 -7.39
N SER A 682 -37.97 0.22 -6.91
CA SER A 682 -38.60 1.52 -6.66
C SER A 682 -38.01 2.67 -7.49
N ALA A 683 -37.18 2.34 -8.48
CA ALA A 683 -36.34 3.28 -9.24
C ALA A 683 -37.08 4.11 -10.31
N GLU A 684 -38.41 4.19 -10.31
CA GLU A 684 -39.19 5.03 -11.25
C GLU A 684 -39.18 6.54 -10.87
N ASP A 685 -38.53 6.90 -9.76
CA ASP A 685 -38.56 8.23 -9.14
C ASP A 685 -37.37 9.10 -9.60
N ALA A 686 -37.57 10.42 -9.74
CA ALA A 686 -36.51 11.35 -10.17
C ALA A 686 -35.31 11.40 -9.19
N ASP A 687 -35.55 11.02 -7.93
CA ASP A 687 -34.54 10.95 -6.85
C ASP A 687 -33.84 9.58 -6.77
N ALA A 688 -34.10 8.65 -7.69
CA ALA A 688 -33.53 7.30 -7.61
C ALA A 688 -32.00 7.32 -7.63
N GLN A 689 -31.39 8.19 -8.43
CA GLN A 689 -29.93 8.31 -8.49
C GLN A 689 -29.31 8.75 -7.16
N ASP A 690 -29.88 9.76 -6.49
CA ASP A 690 -29.38 10.26 -5.21
C ASP A 690 -29.52 9.22 -4.10
N ARG A 691 -30.63 8.46 -4.09
CA ARG A 691 -30.80 7.34 -3.14
C ARG A 691 -29.79 6.22 -3.37
N LEU A 692 -29.43 5.93 -4.63
CA LEU A 692 -28.39 4.93 -4.92
C LEU A 692 -27.02 5.41 -4.43
N GLU A 693 -26.70 6.70 -4.61
CA GLU A 693 -25.46 7.28 -4.10
C GLU A 693 -25.40 7.27 -2.58
N GLU A 694 -26.52 7.53 -1.90
CA GLU A 694 -26.63 7.39 -0.44
C GLU A 694 -26.37 5.94 0.00
N LEU A 695 -26.98 4.95 -0.66
CA LEU A 695 -26.74 3.54 -0.37
C LEU A 695 -25.27 3.13 -0.57
N CYS A 696 -24.64 3.59 -1.64
CA CYS A 696 -23.21 3.40 -1.87
C CYS A 696 -22.38 4.05 -0.76
N GLY A 697 -22.72 5.28 -0.34
CA GLY A 697 -22.04 5.99 0.73
C GLY A 697 -22.18 5.32 2.10
N ILE A 698 -23.36 4.75 2.42
CA ILE A 698 -23.58 3.97 3.65
C ILE A 698 -22.72 2.71 3.64
N TYR A 699 -22.69 1.98 2.52
CA TYR A 699 -21.83 0.80 2.40
C TYR A 699 -20.35 1.15 2.55
N ASP A 700 -19.87 2.20 1.87
CA ASP A 700 -18.48 2.65 1.97
C ASP A 700 -18.13 3.10 3.39
N GLY A 701 -19.05 3.77 4.08
CA GLY A 701 -18.90 4.15 5.49
C GLY A 701 -18.83 2.95 6.44
N ILE A 702 -19.61 1.88 6.20
CA ILE A 702 -19.53 0.64 7.00
C ILE A 702 -18.19 -0.07 6.75
N VAL A 703 -17.77 -0.17 5.48
CA VAL A 703 -16.54 -0.87 5.09
C VAL A 703 -15.28 -0.09 5.51
N GLU A 704 -15.36 1.23 5.71
CA GLU A 704 -14.27 2.04 6.27
C GLU A 704 -13.80 1.51 7.65
N PHE A 705 -14.73 1.02 8.48
CA PHE A 705 -14.42 0.40 9.77
C PHE A 705 -14.08 -1.10 9.65
N LEU A 706 -14.17 -1.66 8.45
CA LEU A 706 -13.87 -3.06 8.16
C LEU A 706 -12.67 -3.21 7.21
N PRO A 707 -11.45 -2.81 7.62
CA PRO A 707 -10.33 -2.76 6.69
C PRO A 707 -9.83 -4.15 6.28
N LEU A 708 -9.53 -4.30 4.99
CA LEU A 708 -9.11 -5.57 4.37
C LEU A 708 -7.82 -6.16 4.95
N PHE A 709 -6.90 -5.35 5.48
CA PHE A 709 -5.66 -5.86 6.07
C PHE A 709 -5.91 -6.70 7.33
N LEU A 710 -7.04 -6.53 8.01
CA LEU A 710 -7.43 -7.38 9.15
C LEU A 710 -7.80 -8.81 8.71
N LEU A 711 -7.95 -9.06 7.41
CA LEU A 711 -8.14 -10.40 6.84
C LEU A 711 -6.81 -11.12 6.58
N ASP A 712 -5.65 -10.44 6.72
CA ASP A 712 -4.33 -11.00 6.44
C ASP A 712 -4.04 -12.34 7.18
N PRO A 713 -4.46 -12.55 8.43
CA PRO A 713 -4.31 -13.84 9.10
C PRO A 713 -5.01 -15.01 8.37
N LEU A 714 -6.12 -14.76 7.68
CA LEU A 714 -6.84 -15.81 6.93
C LEU A 714 -6.08 -16.23 5.66
N TYR A 715 -5.33 -15.33 5.04
CA TYR A 715 -4.53 -15.66 3.85
C TYR A 715 -3.33 -16.54 4.19
N LYS A 716 -2.74 -16.36 5.38
CA LYS A 716 -1.60 -17.15 5.86
C LYS A 716 -1.98 -18.59 6.20
N LEU A 717 -3.26 -18.86 6.42
CA LEU A 717 -3.75 -20.19 6.74
C LEU A 717 -4.06 -20.99 5.46
N PRO A 718 -3.71 -22.28 5.42
CA PRO A 718 -4.13 -23.14 4.31
C PRO A 718 -5.66 -23.24 4.28
N PRO A 719 -6.26 -23.37 3.08
CA PRO A 719 -7.68 -23.71 2.95
C PRO A 719 -7.99 -24.96 3.78
N TRP A 720 -9.15 -25.00 4.41
CA TRP A 720 -9.59 -26.16 5.17
C TRP A 720 -9.65 -27.42 4.26
N SER A 721 -10.14 -27.25 3.02
CA SER A 721 -10.24 -28.30 2.01
C SER A 721 -8.91 -28.76 1.37
N ALA A 722 -7.80 -28.05 1.56
CA ALA A 722 -6.52 -28.34 0.90
C ALA A 722 -5.63 -29.35 1.65
N ARG A 723 -6.08 -29.89 2.80
CA ARG A 723 -5.30 -30.86 3.60
C ARG A 723 -5.05 -32.19 2.89
N ALA A 724 -5.66 -32.44 1.73
CA ALA A 724 -5.43 -33.64 0.93
C ALA A 724 -4.25 -33.55 -0.07
N SER A 725 -3.66 -32.36 -0.33
CA SER A 725 -2.55 -32.26 -1.31
C SER A 725 -1.60 -31.08 -1.02
N GLY A 726 -0.43 -31.40 -0.44
CA GLY A 726 0.50 -30.44 0.17
C GLY A 726 1.28 -29.48 -0.74
N LEU A 727 1.13 -29.53 -2.07
CA LEU A 727 1.88 -28.68 -3.02
C LEU A 727 1.05 -27.51 -3.61
N VAL A 728 -0.27 -27.49 -3.42
CA VAL A 728 -1.18 -26.47 -4.01
C VAL A 728 -1.45 -25.28 -3.07
N ALA A 729 -1.04 -25.39 -1.79
CA ALA A 729 -1.41 -24.43 -0.75
C ALA A 729 -0.80 -23.03 -0.94
N GLU A 730 0.46 -22.91 -1.37
CA GLU A 730 1.17 -21.61 -1.50
C GLU A 730 0.70 -20.79 -2.70
N VAL A 731 0.50 -21.42 -3.87
CA VAL A 731 -0.08 -20.78 -5.07
C VAL A 731 -1.52 -20.28 -4.81
N SER A 732 -2.24 -20.93 -3.87
CA SER A 732 -3.59 -20.52 -3.47
C SER A 732 -3.64 -19.27 -2.58
N GLN A 733 -2.56 -18.93 -1.84
CA GLN A 733 -2.59 -17.80 -0.90
C GLN A 733 -2.64 -16.45 -1.62
N GLY A 734 -1.73 -16.24 -2.58
CA GLY A 734 -1.71 -15.04 -3.41
C GLY A 734 -2.98 -14.88 -4.23
N SER A 735 -3.46 -15.98 -4.83
CA SER A 735 -4.70 -16.00 -5.62
C SER A 735 -5.93 -15.65 -4.79
N ARG A 736 -6.07 -16.18 -3.56
CA ARG A 736 -7.20 -15.85 -2.66
C ARG A 736 -7.16 -14.39 -2.19
N ARG A 737 -5.97 -13.88 -1.86
CA ARG A 737 -5.80 -12.48 -1.48
C ARG A 737 -6.21 -11.55 -2.62
N THR A 738 -5.72 -11.81 -3.82
CA THR A 738 -6.07 -11.05 -5.03
C THR A 738 -7.55 -11.13 -5.32
N ARG A 739 -8.17 -12.31 -5.25
CA ARG A 739 -9.62 -12.50 -5.47
C ARG A 739 -10.47 -11.69 -4.49
N VAL A 740 -10.16 -11.75 -3.19
CA VAL A 740 -10.91 -10.97 -2.17
C VAL A 740 -10.70 -9.48 -2.35
N HIS A 741 -9.46 -9.06 -2.63
CA HIS A 741 -9.16 -7.65 -2.91
C HIS A 741 -9.89 -7.17 -4.15
N GLU A 742 -9.86 -7.93 -5.25
CA GLU A 742 -10.53 -7.58 -6.49
C GLU A 742 -12.06 -7.55 -6.33
N ALA A 743 -12.64 -8.48 -5.58
CA ALA A 743 -14.07 -8.56 -5.38
C ALA A 743 -14.61 -7.42 -4.50
N LEU A 744 -13.88 -7.03 -3.44
CA LEU A 744 -14.33 -6.01 -2.48
C LEU A 744 -13.85 -4.60 -2.80
N ARG A 745 -12.69 -4.45 -3.46
CA ARG A 745 -12.14 -3.13 -3.79
C ARG A 745 -13.05 -2.44 -4.79
N ASN A 746 -13.47 -1.23 -4.43
CA ASN A 746 -14.39 -0.42 -5.24
C ASN A 746 -15.67 -1.20 -5.61
N LEU A 747 -16.22 -2.00 -4.69
CA LEU A 747 -17.50 -2.68 -4.94
C LEU A 747 -18.62 -1.65 -5.16
N SER A 748 -18.71 -0.61 -4.33
CA SER A 748 -19.77 0.42 -4.45
C SER A 748 -19.75 1.14 -5.81
N PRO A 749 -18.61 1.61 -6.36
CA PRO A 749 -18.61 2.31 -7.64
C PRO A 749 -18.82 1.35 -8.82
N ARG A 750 -18.40 0.08 -8.69
CA ARG A 750 -18.64 -0.96 -9.71
C ARG A 750 -20.12 -1.33 -9.79
N VAL A 751 -20.76 -1.52 -8.64
CA VAL A 751 -22.21 -1.76 -8.55
C VAL A 751 -22.96 -0.57 -9.13
N ARG A 752 -22.61 0.66 -8.75
CA ARG A 752 -23.23 1.88 -9.30
C ARG A 752 -23.11 1.96 -10.83
N ARG A 753 -21.91 1.74 -11.38
CA ARG A 753 -21.70 1.73 -12.85
C ARG A 753 -22.51 0.63 -13.54
N ALA A 754 -22.53 -0.58 -12.98
CA ALA A 754 -23.28 -1.69 -13.53
C ALA A 754 -24.80 -1.45 -13.49
N VAL A 755 -25.30 -0.83 -12.41
CA VAL A 755 -26.71 -0.41 -12.29
C VAL A 755 -27.07 0.62 -13.36
N PHE A 756 -26.26 1.67 -13.57
CA PHE A 756 -26.54 2.66 -14.61
C PHE A 756 -26.45 2.12 -16.04
N ARG A 757 -25.61 1.11 -16.29
CA ARG A 757 -25.55 0.45 -17.61
C ARG A 757 -26.74 -0.48 -17.88
N SER A 758 -27.37 -1.00 -16.83
CA SER A 758 -28.45 -2.00 -16.93
C SER A 758 -29.84 -1.39 -16.82
N SER A 759 -29.96 -0.13 -16.41
CA SER A 759 -31.22 0.60 -16.42
C SER A 759 -31.57 1.01 -17.87
N PRO A 760 -32.72 0.61 -18.43
CA PRO A 760 -33.19 1.13 -19.71
C PRO A 760 -33.52 2.62 -19.54
N ALA A 761 -33.01 3.45 -20.45
CA ALA A 761 -33.30 4.88 -20.51
C ALA A 761 -34.80 5.19 -20.64
#